data_AF-A0A2R5GF18-F1
#
_entry.id   AF-A0A2R5GF18-F1
#
_cell.length_a   1.000
_cell.length_b   1.000
_cell.length_c   1.000
_cell.angle_alpha   90.00
_cell.angle_beta   90.00
_cell.angle_gamma   90.00
#
_symmetry.space_group_name_H-M   'P 1'
#
loop_
_entity.id
_entity.type
_entity.pdbx_description
1 polymer ?
#
loop_
_entity_poly.entity_id
_entity_poly.type
_entity_poly.pdbx_seq_one_letter_code
_entity_poly.pdbx_strand_id
1 'polypeptide(L)'
;MPVGVVVVDATGELAFKNTFPALFRLFCTETVREMTVICVAEEDLNDASFRKSLRPRLGAGDLDGFLDKCHFIQGDCLKAEVADVVAKRLEGHSRVLVYLNPLLDIAETDPEPLANKLRVQCKKAGGWLRCVVERPLHYDGRSAKDLTRKLQKAFDGEENIFRLDHFVGKEMVQNIVAVRFANRFLEPSWNSSNVNAVVISCRESILVPSGELASVFDDYGIIRDLIIDHLMHIMALVAMETPVDLTDGKSVSDEVAKVLRCVEPAKLEDTVLGQYRGYTDTEGVNADSTTPTFALCVLYINNPRWHGVPFILKAGKGMYERRTDVRVQFKPPHNKLFPAHRGGGPLNELVIRIQPNSDIYMKMMRKVPGLKLNVAVTKLDLLGNDPSTLLDSINRPAMQHVTSQTNLNKMASRFESPIAQSLAADVDGKPRKNSALAEYPLLNAYTPDSYERLIYDVISNDRSSFSRDDEVDAIWNIFDPLLRDIEGDDDLEGVEVHRYVVGSRGPSAAYNLMASAGFVGYKLESELLGFKPRSVFSDLTSQFSLTGSQMEEIATHFFMEMRRGLQGIESSIRMLPSYVTEIPTSREKGVYYALDLGGTNFRVSRFTFDGMGSASITDERKYTVPDSKMTGTAEELFDFLAECVASLDTSADDASTGGRFYGFTFSFPTQQTAIDRGTLISWTKGFNTTGVVDHDVVELLRDAFKRRGFEGDITALVNDTVGTLISAAYTDPRTHIGVILGTGTNAAYREKVENILKLPKEIRDRGGEMIINTEWGNFGSNGKMLPSTDVDREIDDNSRNKGQQLLEKMISGMYLGEMVRLCLVRMYDSGEIWSEPGVEVKADLRKPNSFLSRYLSDIEYDMSEQLHIVHRVEKTFGVEGSTLEDRIKLKEICGMIIQRAANLTACAIAACIRQIGSQDSDLVVGIDGSVFEHHPSFRQRLSAGLGELAVQCNVILAKDGSGQGAALISHGALIAREKLTSK
;
A
#
# COMPACT_ATOMS: atom_id res chain seq x y z
N MET A 1 3.18 -9.24 46.70
CA MET A 1 4.50 -8.82 47.23
C MET A 1 5.17 -7.98 46.16
N PRO A 2 5.83 -6.86 46.52
CA PRO A 2 6.48 -5.99 45.55
C PRO A 2 7.54 -6.72 44.73
N VAL A 3 7.63 -6.43 43.44
CA VAL A 3 8.64 -6.98 42.53
C VAL A 3 9.60 -5.88 42.10
N GLY A 4 10.90 -6.10 42.29
CA GLY A 4 11.94 -5.27 41.68
C GLY A 4 12.23 -5.74 40.26
N VAL A 5 12.26 -4.83 39.29
CA VAL A 5 12.63 -5.13 37.90
C VAL A 5 13.85 -4.29 37.55
N VAL A 6 14.96 -4.93 37.21
CA VAL A 6 16.17 -4.28 36.71
C VAL A 6 16.18 -4.42 35.20
N VAL A 7 16.10 -3.31 34.46
CA VAL A 7 16.25 -3.29 32.99
C VAL A 7 17.65 -2.80 32.68
N VAL A 8 18.50 -3.71 32.18
CA VAL A 8 19.86 -3.41 31.75
C VAL A 8 19.83 -2.91 30.31
N ASP A 9 20.67 -1.91 30.01
CA ASP A 9 20.65 -1.20 28.73
C ASP A 9 19.26 -0.57 28.46
N ALA A 10 18.80 0.21 29.44
CA ALA A 10 17.43 0.75 29.49
C ALA A 10 17.13 1.82 28.44
N THR A 11 18.14 2.35 27.75
CA THR A 11 18.01 3.33 26.67
C THR A 11 17.98 2.69 25.28
N GLY A 12 18.25 1.38 25.21
CA GLY A 12 18.20 0.60 23.97
C GLY A 12 16.84 0.62 23.29
N GLU A 13 16.84 0.47 21.96
CA GLU A 13 15.63 0.53 21.15
C GLU A 13 14.61 -0.55 21.53
N LEU A 14 15.09 -1.76 21.86
CA LEU A 14 14.25 -2.87 22.32
C LEU A 14 13.51 -2.53 23.62
N ALA A 15 14.23 -1.97 24.60
CA ALA A 15 13.67 -1.60 25.89
C ALA A 15 12.47 -0.64 25.70
N PHE A 16 12.67 0.36 24.84
CA PHE A 16 11.67 1.37 24.56
C PHE A 16 10.50 0.89 23.71
N LYS A 17 10.73 0.00 22.74
CA LYS A 17 9.67 -0.50 21.86
C LYS A 17 8.83 -1.60 22.49
N ASN A 18 9.43 -2.46 23.32
CA ASN A 18 8.80 -3.69 23.80
C ASN A 18 8.78 -3.80 25.34
N THR A 19 9.94 -3.72 26.01
CA THR A 19 10.05 -4.02 27.44
C THR A 19 9.27 -3.06 28.34
N PHE A 20 9.45 -1.74 28.21
CA PHE A 20 8.70 -0.77 29.01
C PHE A 20 7.21 -0.72 28.66
N PRO A 21 6.80 -0.75 27.38
CA PRO A 21 5.38 -0.87 27.04
C PRO A 21 4.71 -2.11 27.65
N ALA A 22 5.41 -3.26 27.71
CA ALA A 22 4.91 -4.47 28.36
C ALA A 22 4.76 -4.30 29.88
N LEU A 23 5.79 -3.77 30.57
CA LEU A 23 5.72 -3.47 31.99
C LEU A 23 4.61 -2.46 32.32
N PHE A 24 4.42 -1.45 31.47
CA PHE A 24 3.36 -0.46 31.61
C PHE A 24 1.97 -1.09 31.47
N ARG A 25 1.77 -2.02 30.52
CA ARG A 25 0.51 -2.76 30.39
C ARG A 25 0.23 -3.61 31.63
N LEU A 26 1.23 -4.35 32.13
CA LEU A 26 1.10 -5.13 33.38
C LEU A 26 0.77 -4.27 34.61
N PHE A 27 1.30 -3.04 34.64
CA PHE A 27 0.96 -2.06 35.67
C PHE A 27 -0.50 -1.58 35.53
N CYS A 28 -0.92 -1.19 34.31
CA CYS A 28 -2.25 -0.66 34.04
C CYS A 28 -3.37 -1.69 34.22
N THR A 29 -3.12 -2.96 33.91
CA THR A 29 -4.09 -4.06 34.13
C THR A 29 -4.16 -4.49 35.61
N GLU A 30 -3.40 -3.83 36.49
CA GLU A 30 -3.22 -4.17 37.91
C GLU A 30 -2.71 -5.60 38.16
N THR A 31 -2.22 -6.27 37.11
CA THR A 31 -1.69 -7.64 37.19
C THR A 31 -0.41 -7.65 38.01
N VAL A 32 0.42 -6.61 37.87
CA VAL A 32 1.61 -6.37 38.70
C VAL A 32 1.66 -4.89 39.12
N ARG A 33 0.80 -4.48 40.05
CA ARG A 33 0.72 -3.07 40.48
C ARG A 33 1.87 -2.61 41.38
N GLU A 34 2.33 -3.49 42.27
CA GLU A 34 3.43 -3.22 43.20
C GLU A 34 4.77 -3.60 42.56
N MET A 35 5.31 -2.69 41.73
CA MET A 35 6.63 -2.84 41.10
C MET A 35 7.55 -1.64 41.34
N THR A 36 8.86 -1.90 41.35
CA THR A 36 9.91 -0.88 41.29
C THR A 36 10.79 -1.18 40.09
N VAL A 37 10.93 -0.25 39.16
CA VAL A 37 11.70 -0.44 37.91
C VAL A 37 13.00 0.34 37.97
N ILE A 38 14.12 -0.36 38.01
CA ILE A 38 15.48 0.18 37.99
C ILE A 38 16.00 0.10 36.56
N CYS A 39 16.20 1.25 35.94
CA CYS A 39 16.67 1.43 34.57
C CYS A 39 18.16 1.74 34.62
N VAL A 40 19.00 0.93 33.98
CA VAL A 40 20.45 1.12 34.01
C VAL A 40 20.99 1.22 32.58
N ALA A 41 21.73 2.29 32.29
CA ALA A 41 22.38 2.51 31.00
C ALA A 41 23.55 3.51 31.15
N GLU A 42 24.46 3.57 30.18
CA GLU A 42 25.68 4.41 30.28
C GLU A 42 25.42 5.91 30.04
N GLU A 43 24.32 6.26 29.39
CA GLU A 43 23.98 7.62 29.02
C GLU A 43 23.80 8.53 30.24
N ASP A 44 24.25 9.78 30.09
CA ASP A 44 24.15 10.82 31.12
C ASP A 44 22.71 11.34 31.25
N LEU A 45 21.88 10.54 31.93
CA LEU A 45 20.49 10.84 32.24
C LEU A 45 20.24 10.75 33.75
N ASN A 46 19.19 11.44 34.20
CA ASN A 46 18.61 11.30 35.54
C ASN A 46 17.15 10.84 35.44
N ASP A 47 16.52 10.53 36.58
CA ASP A 47 15.11 10.10 36.65
C ASP A 47 14.18 11.00 35.81
N ALA A 48 14.29 12.32 35.93
CA ALA A 48 13.40 13.26 35.24
C ALA A 48 13.61 13.23 33.71
N SER A 49 14.86 13.26 33.25
CA SER A 49 15.21 13.22 31.83
C SER A 49 14.83 11.87 31.21
N PHE A 50 15.09 10.76 31.91
CA PHE A 50 14.73 9.42 31.45
C PHE A 50 13.20 9.26 31.34
N ARG A 51 12.45 9.62 32.39
CA ARG A 51 10.97 9.56 32.38
C ARG A 51 10.37 10.42 31.27
N LYS A 52 10.95 11.60 31.00
CA LYS A 52 10.54 12.46 29.87
C LYS A 52 10.75 11.76 28.52
N SER A 53 11.86 11.04 28.35
CA SER A 53 12.15 10.28 27.11
C SER A 53 11.28 9.04 26.93
N LEU A 54 10.86 8.41 28.03
CA LEU A 54 10.01 7.23 28.05
C LEU A 54 8.53 7.57 27.83
N ARG A 55 8.04 8.68 28.39
CA ARG A 55 6.64 9.13 28.33
C ARG A 55 5.98 9.01 26.95
N PRO A 56 6.55 9.55 25.85
CA PRO A 56 5.89 9.52 24.54
C PRO A 56 5.83 8.12 23.90
N ARG A 57 6.49 7.11 24.49
CA ARG A 57 6.58 5.75 23.96
C ARG A 57 5.58 4.79 24.61
N LEU A 58 4.89 5.24 25.66
CA LEU A 58 3.90 4.45 26.39
C LEU A 58 2.47 4.78 25.91
N GLY A 59 1.59 3.79 25.97
CA GLY A 59 0.20 3.90 25.52
C GLY A 59 -0.72 4.65 26.50
N ALA A 60 -2.04 4.53 26.28
CA ALA A 60 -3.04 5.07 27.21
C ALA A 60 -3.06 4.28 28.53
N GLY A 61 -3.13 4.98 29.67
CA GLY A 61 -3.16 4.38 31.02
C GLY A 61 -2.67 5.34 32.11
N ASP A 62 -2.41 4.82 33.32
CA ASP A 62 -1.85 5.57 34.45
C ASP A 62 -0.35 5.82 34.26
N LEU A 63 -0.04 6.77 33.39
CA LEU A 63 1.31 7.08 32.95
C LEU A 63 2.17 7.67 34.06
N ASP A 64 1.63 8.62 34.82
CA ASP A 64 2.36 9.27 35.91
C ASP A 64 2.64 8.27 37.04
N GLY A 65 1.65 7.43 37.39
CA GLY A 65 1.82 6.37 38.38
C GLY A 65 2.91 5.35 38.01
N PHE A 66 2.99 4.94 36.73
CA PHE A 66 4.04 4.04 36.27
C PHE A 66 5.42 4.71 36.21
N LEU A 67 5.50 5.93 35.68
CA LEU A 67 6.76 6.67 35.57
C LEU A 67 7.37 6.94 36.94
N ASP A 68 6.55 7.12 37.99
CA ASP A 68 7.03 7.26 39.36
C ASP A 68 7.71 6.00 39.91
N LYS A 69 7.40 4.83 39.37
CA LYS A 69 8.08 3.56 39.69
C LYS A 69 9.42 3.40 38.99
N CYS A 70 9.71 4.21 37.96
CA CYS A 70 10.91 4.10 37.14
C CYS A 70 12.04 4.99 37.70
N HIS A 71 13.17 4.38 38.02
CA HIS A 71 14.36 5.05 38.55
C HIS A 71 15.57 4.75 37.68
N PHE A 72 16.32 5.78 37.29
CA PHE A 72 17.46 5.67 36.40
C PHE A 72 18.78 5.68 37.19
N ILE A 73 19.69 4.79 36.80
CA ILE A 73 21.06 4.74 37.31
C ILE A 73 22.00 4.79 36.10
N GLN A 74 22.85 5.81 36.07
CA GLN A 74 23.89 5.89 35.06
C GLN A 74 25.02 4.91 35.35
N GLY A 75 25.45 4.18 34.33
CA GLY A 75 26.63 3.34 34.32
C GLY A 75 26.35 1.93 33.83
N ASP A 76 27.41 1.14 33.77
CA ASP A 76 27.36 -0.27 33.43
C ASP A 76 27.00 -1.09 34.68
N CYS A 77 25.80 -1.68 34.70
CA CYS A 77 25.29 -2.45 35.85
C CYS A 77 26.14 -3.69 36.18
N LEU A 78 27.04 -4.08 35.28
CA LEU A 78 27.89 -5.26 35.41
C LEU A 78 29.21 -4.91 36.11
N LYS A 79 29.50 -3.61 36.32
CA LYS A 79 30.55 -3.13 37.22
C LYS A 79 30.07 -3.17 38.68
N ALA A 80 30.96 -3.61 39.57
CA ALA A 80 30.66 -3.80 40.99
C ALA A 80 30.10 -2.53 41.67
N GLU A 81 30.60 -1.36 41.30
CA GLU A 81 30.19 -0.06 41.85
C GLU A 81 28.73 0.26 41.54
N VAL A 82 28.29 0.05 40.29
CA VAL A 82 26.90 0.27 39.87
C VAL A 82 25.99 -0.80 40.47
N ALA A 83 26.45 -2.05 40.52
CA ALA A 83 25.73 -3.14 41.17
C ALA A 83 25.42 -2.87 42.65
N ASP A 84 26.33 -2.21 43.37
CA ASP A 84 26.09 -1.76 44.75
C ASP A 84 24.96 -0.73 44.85
N VAL A 85 24.90 0.23 43.92
CA VAL A 85 23.84 1.23 43.85
C VAL A 85 22.49 0.57 43.54
N VAL A 86 22.46 -0.36 42.58
CA VAL A 86 21.24 -1.11 42.22
C VAL A 86 20.72 -1.92 43.41
N ALA A 87 21.58 -2.69 44.08
CA ALA A 87 21.22 -3.50 45.24
C ALA A 87 20.66 -2.63 46.38
N LYS A 88 21.31 -1.49 46.66
CA LYS A 88 20.83 -0.53 47.66
C LYS A 88 19.46 0.05 47.31
N ARG A 89 19.20 0.34 46.03
CA ARG A 89 17.90 0.90 45.59
C ARG A 89 16.76 -0.11 45.70
N LEU A 90 17.08 -1.39 45.58
CA LEU A 90 16.14 -2.50 45.71
C LEU A 90 16.11 -3.10 47.13
N GLU A 91 16.77 -2.51 48.13
CA GLU A 91 16.79 -3.01 49.50
C GLU A 91 15.35 -3.29 50.01
N GLY A 92 15.14 -4.46 50.63
CA GLY A 92 13.83 -4.91 51.11
C GLY A 92 12.95 -5.63 50.08
N HIS A 93 13.30 -5.62 48.79
CA HIS A 93 12.63 -6.47 47.79
C HIS A 93 13.08 -7.92 47.96
N SER A 94 12.12 -8.84 48.09
CA SER A 94 12.37 -10.29 48.14
C SER A 94 12.30 -10.96 46.77
N ARG A 95 11.65 -10.32 45.78
CA ARG A 95 11.47 -10.82 44.42
C ARG A 95 12.08 -9.83 43.45
N VAL A 96 13.12 -10.24 42.72
CA VAL A 96 13.80 -9.39 41.74
C VAL A 96 13.95 -10.09 40.40
N LEU A 97 13.54 -9.41 39.33
CA LEU A 97 13.73 -9.79 37.94
C LEU A 97 14.84 -8.93 37.34
N VAL A 98 15.85 -9.54 36.72
CA VAL A 98 16.88 -8.86 35.92
C VAL A 98 16.62 -9.14 34.45
N TYR A 99 16.36 -8.10 33.67
CA TYR A 99 16.13 -8.16 32.23
C TYR A 99 17.39 -7.71 31.49
N LEU A 100 18.04 -8.65 30.79
CA LEU A 100 19.25 -8.43 30.01
C LEU A 100 18.89 -8.26 28.53
N ASN A 101 19.09 -7.05 27.98
CA ASN A 101 18.87 -6.76 26.56
C ASN A 101 20.03 -7.32 25.69
N PRO A 102 19.76 -7.64 24.40
CA PRO A 102 20.64 -8.44 23.55
C PRO A 102 21.89 -7.71 23.00
N LEU A 103 21.97 -6.37 23.08
CA LEU A 103 23.12 -5.59 22.60
C LEU A 103 24.31 -5.57 23.59
N LEU A 104 24.18 -6.24 24.73
CA LEU A 104 25.34 -6.52 25.57
C LEU A 104 26.16 -7.60 24.87
N ASP A 105 27.45 -7.35 24.64
CA ASP A 105 28.38 -8.42 24.31
C ASP A 105 28.57 -9.32 25.55
N ILE A 106 27.62 -10.22 25.80
CA ILE A 106 27.63 -11.12 26.96
C ILE A 106 28.78 -12.15 26.85
N ALA A 107 29.44 -12.24 25.68
CA ALA A 107 30.70 -12.98 25.57
C ALA A 107 31.81 -12.28 26.38
N GLU A 108 31.79 -10.95 26.50
CA GLU A 108 32.74 -10.17 27.28
C GLU A 108 32.23 -9.76 28.68
N THR A 109 30.92 -9.79 28.93
CA THR A 109 30.34 -9.32 30.21
C THR A 109 29.96 -10.42 31.20
N ASP A 110 30.27 -10.21 32.50
CA ASP A 110 29.98 -11.14 33.61
C ASP A 110 28.84 -10.59 34.49
N PRO A 111 27.64 -11.20 34.51
CA PRO A 111 26.53 -10.76 35.37
C PRO A 111 26.68 -11.15 36.85
N GLU A 112 27.69 -11.94 37.21
CA GLU A 112 27.90 -12.41 38.59
C GLU A 112 27.95 -11.29 39.64
N PRO A 113 28.62 -10.13 39.45
CA PRO A 113 28.71 -9.10 40.48
C PRO A 113 27.34 -8.57 40.92
N LEU A 114 26.46 -8.30 39.95
CA LEU A 114 25.09 -7.84 40.18
C LEU A 114 24.22 -8.97 40.74
N ALA A 115 24.24 -10.11 40.06
CA ALA A 115 23.41 -11.25 40.42
C ALA A 115 23.72 -11.75 41.83
N ASN A 116 24.99 -11.83 42.22
CA ASN A 116 25.40 -12.29 43.54
C ASN A 116 24.86 -11.41 44.67
N LYS A 117 24.93 -10.07 44.54
CA LYS A 117 24.39 -9.14 45.55
C LYS A 117 22.88 -9.28 45.68
N LEU A 118 22.15 -9.24 44.56
CA LEU A 118 20.69 -9.35 44.54
C LEU A 118 20.23 -10.73 45.02
N ARG A 119 20.94 -11.80 44.66
CA ARG A 119 20.67 -13.18 45.10
C ARG A 119 20.77 -13.32 46.61
N VAL A 120 21.84 -12.80 47.22
CA VAL A 120 22.00 -12.82 48.68
C VAL A 120 20.87 -12.07 49.38
N GLN A 121 20.47 -10.91 48.84
CA GLN A 121 19.36 -10.13 49.39
C GLN A 121 18.02 -10.87 49.28
N CYS A 122 17.68 -11.37 48.09
CA CYS A 122 16.41 -12.05 47.83
C CYS A 122 16.30 -13.33 48.67
N LYS A 123 17.39 -14.12 48.77
CA LYS A 123 17.44 -15.33 49.61
C LYS A 123 17.23 -15.00 51.09
N LYS A 124 17.86 -13.95 51.63
CA LYS A 124 17.66 -13.51 53.03
C LYS A 124 16.20 -13.11 53.30
N ALA A 125 15.53 -12.52 52.31
CA ALA A 125 14.13 -12.11 52.41
C ALA A 125 13.12 -13.22 52.02
N GLY A 126 13.60 -14.44 51.76
CA GLY A 126 12.74 -15.60 51.44
C GLY A 126 12.06 -15.54 50.07
N GLY A 127 12.66 -14.85 49.09
CA GLY A 127 12.14 -14.81 47.72
C GLY A 127 13.17 -15.25 46.67
N TRP A 128 13.05 -14.72 45.45
CA TRP A 128 13.76 -15.21 44.27
C TRP A 128 14.46 -14.11 43.49
N LEU A 129 15.52 -14.49 42.78
CA LEU A 129 16.17 -13.71 41.73
C LEU A 129 15.99 -14.48 40.41
N ARG A 130 15.44 -13.84 39.39
CA ARG A 130 15.28 -14.42 38.05
C ARG A 130 15.91 -13.54 37.00
N CYS A 131 16.32 -14.14 35.89
CA CYS A 131 16.90 -13.47 34.76
C CYS A 131 16.10 -13.73 33.49
N VAL A 132 15.77 -12.68 32.76
CA VAL A 132 15.34 -12.76 31.37
C VAL A 132 16.51 -12.38 30.48
N VAL A 133 16.74 -13.19 29.46
CA VAL A 133 17.79 -12.95 28.47
C VAL A 133 17.18 -13.08 27.07
N GLU A 134 17.32 -12.04 26.27
CA GLU A 134 16.76 -11.95 24.92
C GLU A 134 17.66 -12.54 23.84
N ARG A 135 17.09 -13.22 22.85
CA ARG A 135 17.83 -13.74 21.67
C ARG A 135 18.14 -12.61 20.67
N PRO A 136 19.21 -12.72 19.85
CA PRO A 136 20.19 -13.79 19.80
C PRO A 136 21.27 -13.63 20.88
N LEU A 137 21.82 -14.75 21.35
CA LEU A 137 22.75 -14.74 22.48
C LEU A 137 24.09 -15.44 22.20
N HIS A 138 24.26 -15.91 20.97
CA HIS A 138 25.33 -16.83 20.61
C HIS A 138 25.37 -17.01 19.09
N TYR A 139 26.57 -17.18 18.55
CA TYR A 139 26.82 -17.34 17.11
C TYR A 139 26.96 -18.81 16.70
N ASP A 140 27.26 -19.67 17.66
CA ASP A 140 27.50 -21.10 17.48
C ASP A 140 27.17 -21.88 18.77
N GLY A 141 27.17 -23.21 18.69
CA GLY A 141 26.93 -24.06 19.86
C GLY A 141 27.96 -23.88 20.99
N ARG A 142 29.17 -23.37 20.70
CA ARG A 142 30.22 -23.16 21.72
C ARG A 142 29.94 -21.92 22.56
N SER A 143 29.69 -20.79 21.91
CA SER A 143 29.31 -19.53 22.54
C SER A 143 28.00 -19.67 23.33
N ALA A 144 27.03 -20.44 22.82
CA ALA A 144 25.78 -20.75 23.53
C ALA A 144 26.03 -21.46 24.88
N LYS A 145 26.94 -22.44 24.90
CA LYS A 145 27.33 -23.19 26.10
C LYS A 145 28.10 -22.35 27.09
N ASP A 146 29.03 -21.54 26.61
CA ASP A 146 29.84 -20.67 27.47
C ASP A 146 28.96 -19.60 28.13
N LEU A 147 28.02 -19.00 27.40
CA LEU A 147 27.04 -18.09 27.97
C LEU A 147 26.13 -18.79 28.99
N THR A 148 25.58 -19.95 28.65
CA THR A 148 24.72 -20.73 29.56
C THR A 148 25.44 -21.00 30.88
N ARG A 149 26.72 -21.37 30.84
CA ARG A 149 27.53 -21.57 32.05
C ARG A 149 27.66 -20.30 32.89
N LYS A 150 27.89 -19.15 32.27
CA LYS A 150 27.97 -17.85 32.97
C LYS A 150 26.64 -17.52 33.66
N LEU A 151 25.52 -17.66 32.94
CA LEU A 151 24.19 -17.37 33.47
C LEU A 151 23.81 -18.31 34.63
N GLN A 152 24.06 -19.62 34.48
CA GLN A 152 23.76 -20.62 35.53
C GLN A 152 24.56 -20.35 36.80
N LYS A 153 25.82 -19.91 36.68
CA LYS A 153 26.65 -19.50 37.80
C LYS A 153 26.09 -18.24 38.50
N ALA A 154 25.74 -17.22 37.72
CA ALA A 154 25.24 -15.94 38.23
C ALA A 154 23.87 -16.06 38.90
N PHE A 155 22.96 -16.82 38.31
CA PHE A 155 21.56 -16.92 38.75
C PHE A 155 21.24 -18.19 39.53
N ASP A 156 22.27 -18.96 39.92
CA ASP A 156 22.14 -20.15 40.78
C ASP A 156 21.19 -21.20 40.19
N GLY A 157 21.50 -21.65 38.97
CA GLY A 157 20.77 -22.72 38.31
C GLY A 157 19.91 -22.27 37.13
N GLU A 158 19.49 -23.26 36.36
CA GLU A 158 18.71 -23.12 35.13
C GLU A 158 17.27 -22.67 35.41
N GLU A 159 16.70 -23.05 36.55
CA GLU A 159 15.35 -22.73 36.99
C GLU A 159 15.07 -21.22 37.18
N ASN A 160 16.13 -20.42 37.29
CA ASN A 160 16.05 -18.97 37.43
C ASN A 160 16.31 -18.20 36.13
N ILE A 161 16.62 -18.90 35.03
CA ILE A 161 16.95 -18.32 33.73
C ILE A 161 15.76 -18.50 32.77
N PHE A 162 15.37 -17.42 32.12
CA PHE A 162 14.25 -17.35 31.19
C PHE A 162 14.77 -16.80 29.84
N ARG A 163 15.10 -17.71 28.92
CA ARG A 163 15.57 -17.34 27.57
C ARG A 163 14.35 -16.97 26.73
N LEU A 164 14.24 -15.69 26.37
CA LEU A 164 13.06 -15.16 25.72
C LEU A 164 13.11 -15.45 24.22
N ASP A 165 12.03 -16.03 23.71
CA ASP A 165 11.68 -16.06 22.31
C ASP A 165 10.28 -15.44 22.18
N HIS A 166 10.22 -14.22 21.64
CA HIS A 166 8.98 -13.47 21.57
C HIS A 166 7.93 -14.11 20.65
N PHE A 167 8.31 -15.06 19.76
CA PHE A 167 7.33 -15.81 18.97
C PHE A 167 6.51 -16.75 19.84
N VAL A 168 7.13 -17.40 20.84
CA VAL A 168 6.43 -18.33 21.74
C VAL A 168 5.40 -17.59 22.58
N GLY A 169 5.64 -16.31 22.92
CA GLY A 169 4.66 -15.46 23.60
C GLY A 169 3.45 -15.06 22.75
N LYS A 170 3.43 -15.35 21.44
CA LYS A 170 2.27 -15.03 20.59
C LYS A 170 1.13 -16.01 20.83
N GLU A 171 -0.08 -15.47 20.95
CA GLU A 171 -1.32 -16.23 21.19
C GLU A 171 -1.49 -17.44 20.26
N MET A 172 -1.15 -17.29 18.98
CA MET A 172 -1.30 -18.37 17.99
C MET A 172 -0.29 -19.50 18.14
N VAL A 173 0.88 -19.22 18.71
CA VAL A 173 1.88 -20.26 19.01
C VAL A 173 1.43 -21.06 20.24
N GLN A 174 0.90 -20.40 21.26
CA GLN A 174 0.28 -21.05 22.42
C GLN A 174 -0.90 -21.95 22.01
N ASN A 175 -1.71 -21.49 21.05
CA ASN A 175 -2.81 -22.28 20.51
C ASN A 175 -2.39 -23.58 19.81
N ILE A 176 -1.12 -23.78 19.44
CA ILE A 176 -0.66 -25.07 18.87
C ILE A 176 -0.92 -26.21 19.88
N VAL A 177 -0.60 -26.00 21.15
CA VAL A 177 -0.79 -27.00 22.22
C VAL A 177 -2.29 -27.30 22.42
N ALA A 178 -3.12 -26.25 22.44
CA ALA A 178 -4.57 -26.39 22.56
C ALA A 178 -5.18 -27.14 21.35
N VAL A 179 -4.80 -26.76 20.13
CA VAL A 179 -5.25 -27.41 18.89
C VAL A 179 -4.93 -28.91 18.90
N ARG A 180 -3.73 -29.29 19.33
CA ARG A 180 -3.30 -30.69 19.34
C ARG A 180 -3.99 -31.51 20.43
N PHE A 181 -3.89 -31.08 21.69
CA PHE A 181 -4.23 -31.96 22.80
C PHE A 181 -5.65 -31.77 23.34
N ALA A 182 -6.35 -30.68 23.01
CA ALA A 182 -7.75 -30.51 23.38
C ALA A 182 -8.73 -31.10 22.35
N ASN A 183 -8.26 -31.44 21.14
CA ASN A 183 -9.12 -31.86 20.03
C ASN A 183 -8.97 -33.35 19.70
N ARG A 184 -9.93 -34.16 20.16
CA ARG A 184 -9.92 -35.63 20.01
C ARG A 184 -9.79 -36.12 18.56
N PHE A 185 -10.29 -35.38 17.59
CA PHE A 185 -10.26 -35.79 16.18
C PHE A 185 -8.90 -35.52 15.49
N LEU A 186 -8.10 -34.59 16.02
CA LEU A 186 -6.80 -34.22 15.43
C LEU A 186 -5.67 -35.13 15.90
N GLU A 187 -5.58 -35.41 17.20
CA GLU A 187 -4.44 -36.15 17.76
C GLU A 187 -4.18 -37.53 17.10
N PRO A 188 -5.20 -38.37 16.78
CA PRO A 188 -4.98 -39.63 16.07
C PRO A 188 -4.42 -39.46 14.64
N SER A 189 -4.62 -38.29 14.05
CA SER A 189 -4.14 -37.93 12.70
C SER A 189 -2.76 -37.26 12.74
N TRP A 190 -2.19 -37.01 13.92
CA TRP A 190 -0.98 -36.21 14.11
C TRP A 190 0.30 -37.06 14.10
N ASN A 191 0.51 -37.80 13.00
CA ASN A 191 1.63 -38.74 12.83
C ASN A 191 1.89 -39.05 11.35
N SER A 192 2.99 -39.75 11.08
CA SER A 192 3.50 -40.16 9.78
C SER A 192 2.55 -41.04 8.97
N SER A 193 1.54 -41.67 9.57
CA SER A 193 0.53 -42.41 8.81
C SER A 193 -0.45 -41.48 8.09
N ASN A 194 -0.64 -40.26 8.60
CA ASN A 194 -1.66 -39.32 8.14
C ASN A 194 -1.09 -38.00 7.63
N VAL A 195 0.04 -37.54 8.18
CA VAL A 195 0.72 -36.30 7.76
C VAL A 195 1.65 -36.60 6.60
N ASN A 196 1.55 -35.78 5.56
CA ASN A 196 2.41 -35.79 4.37
C ASN A 196 3.65 -34.91 4.56
N ALA A 197 3.47 -33.69 5.06
CA ALA A 197 4.55 -32.73 5.28
C ALA A 197 4.12 -31.66 6.30
N VAL A 198 5.09 -31.08 7.00
CA VAL A 198 4.89 -29.90 7.86
C VAL A 198 5.71 -28.74 7.30
N VAL A 199 5.09 -27.58 7.12
CA VAL A 199 5.76 -26.35 6.67
C VAL A 199 5.60 -25.27 7.74
N ILE A 200 6.70 -24.67 8.15
CA ILE A 200 6.71 -23.55 9.08
C ILE A 200 7.43 -22.41 8.38
N SER A 201 6.71 -21.31 8.16
CA SER A 201 7.22 -20.20 7.38
C SER A 201 7.20 -18.89 8.15
N CYS A 202 8.28 -18.11 8.06
CA CYS A 202 8.33 -16.70 8.44
C CYS A 202 8.77 -15.87 7.24
N ARG A 203 7.89 -15.02 6.73
CA ARG A 203 8.17 -14.12 5.61
C ARG A 203 8.07 -12.69 6.10
N GLU A 204 9.04 -11.88 5.74
CA GLU A 204 9.06 -10.46 6.08
C GLU A 204 9.15 -9.64 4.79
N SER A 205 8.25 -8.68 4.63
CA SER A 205 8.30 -7.73 3.49
C SER A 205 9.27 -6.59 3.70
N ILE A 206 9.79 -6.43 4.92
CA ILE A 206 10.80 -5.44 5.25
C ILE A 206 12.19 -5.90 4.78
N LEU A 207 13.06 -4.95 4.48
CA LEU A 207 14.47 -5.18 4.18
C LEU A 207 15.29 -5.13 5.48
N VAL A 208 16.55 -5.56 5.41
CA VAL A 208 17.51 -5.38 6.51
C VAL A 208 17.73 -3.86 6.69
N PRO A 209 17.63 -3.31 7.92
CA PRO A 209 17.90 -1.90 8.19
C PRO A 209 19.36 -1.53 7.88
N SER A 210 19.63 -0.27 7.49
CA SER A 210 20.99 0.23 7.24
C SER A 210 21.76 0.53 8.54
N GLY A 211 23.08 0.63 8.44
CA GLY A 211 23.99 1.00 9.53
C GLY A 211 24.46 -0.20 10.34
N GLU A 212 24.63 -0.01 11.65
CA GLU A 212 25.16 -1.03 12.57
C GLU A 212 24.32 -2.32 12.60
N LEU A 213 22.98 -2.19 12.54
CA LEU A 213 22.07 -3.35 12.45
C LEU A 213 22.27 -4.17 11.17
N ALA A 214 22.69 -3.52 10.07
CA ALA A 214 22.99 -4.21 8.82
C ALA A 214 24.25 -5.07 8.97
N SER A 215 25.29 -4.51 9.60
CA SER A 215 26.55 -5.21 9.89
C SER A 215 26.32 -6.41 10.80
N VAL A 216 25.57 -6.23 11.89
CA VAL A 216 25.23 -7.34 12.81
C VAL A 216 24.45 -8.43 12.08
N PHE A 217 23.49 -8.06 11.22
CA PHE A 217 22.77 -9.06 10.43
C PHE A 217 23.68 -9.74 9.39
N ASP A 218 24.64 -9.02 8.80
CA ASP A 218 25.58 -9.56 7.81
C ASP A 218 26.48 -10.64 8.43
N ASP A 219 26.85 -10.49 9.71
CA ASP A 219 27.61 -11.50 10.46
C ASP A 219 26.72 -12.67 10.96
N TYR A 220 25.42 -12.43 11.16
CA TYR A 220 24.50 -13.40 11.80
C TYR A 220 23.72 -14.26 10.79
N GLY A 221 23.11 -13.63 9.80
CA GLY A 221 22.32 -14.26 8.73
C GLY A 221 20.93 -14.76 9.13
N ILE A 222 20.11 -15.05 8.12
CA ILE A 222 18.68 -15.39 8.30
C ILE A 222 18.42 -16.72 9.03
N ILE A 223 19.35 -17.68 8.96
CA ILE A 223 19.22 -18.99 9.62
C ILE A 223 19.23 -18.79 11.13
N ARG A 224 20.20 -18.01 11.63
CA ARG A 224 20.28 -17.72 13.05
C ARG A 224 19.13 -16.80 13.49
N ASP A 225 18.89 -15.72 12.75
CA ASP A 225 17.87 -14.68 13.05
C ASP A 225 16.45 -15.23 13.19
N LEU A 226 16.01 -16.13 12.29
CA LEU A 226 14.62 -16.59 12.28
C LEU A 226 14.47 -18.11 12.47
N ILE A 227 15.34 -18.93 11.88
CA ILE A 227 15.15 -20.39 11.90
C ILE A 227 15.50 -20.95 13.28
N ILE A 228 16.73 -20.70 13.74
CA ILE A 228 17.24 -21.17 15.03
C ILE A 228 16.49 -20.49 16.17
N ASP A 229 16.33 -19.17 16.12
CA ASP A 229 15.78 -18.42 17.25
C ASP A 229 14.27 -18.57 17.42
N HIS A 230 13.50 -18.74 16.33
CA HIS A 230 12.04 -18.76 16.39
C HIS A 230 11.40 -20.03 15.82
N LEU A 231 11.76 -20.44 14.60
CA LEU A 231 11.04 -21.50 13.91
C LEU A 231 11.26 -22.89 14.54
N MET A 232 12.42 -23.12 15.16
CA MET A 232 12.73 -24.38 15.83
C MET A 232 11.84 -24.68 17.04
N HIS A 233 11.49 -23.67 17.84
CA HIS A 233 10.53 -23.89 18.94
C HIS A 233 9.13 -24.18 18.41
N ILE A 234 8.68 -23.43 17.40
CA ILE A 234 7.37 -23.69 16.77
C ILE A 234 7.34 -25.12 16.20
N MET A 235 8.43 -25.56 15.57
CA MET A 235 8.58 -26.93 15.08
C MET A 235 8.46 -27.95 16.21
N ALA A 236 9.18 -27.74 17.31
CA ALA A 236 9.13 -28.64 18.45
C ALA A 236 7.74 -28.70 19.08
N LEU A 237 7.02 -27.58 19.22
CA LEU A 237 5.64 -27.55 19.71
C LEU A 237 4.67 -28.31 18.78
N VAL A 238 4.89 -28.25 17.46
CA VAL A 238 4.12 -29.04 16.48
C VAL A 238 4.45 -30.53 16.59
N ALA A 239 5.70 -30.89 16.88
CA ALA A 239 6.20 -32.26 16.79
C ALA A 239 6.22 -33.04 18.11
N MET A 240 6.27 -32.38 19.27
CA MET A 240 6.44 -33.01 20.59
C MET A 240 5.35 -34.05 20.90
N GLU A 241 5.63 -35.02 21.77
CA GLU A 241 4.58 -35.93 22.26
C GLU A 241 3.64 -35.22 23.25
N THR A 242 2.59 -35.90 23.69
CA THR A 242 1.68 -35.37 24.70
C THR A 242 2.43 -35.19 26.03
N PRO A 243 2.49 -33.96 26.58
CA PRO A 243 3.10 -33.72 27.88
C PRO A 243 2.29 -34.38 29.00
N VAL A 244 2.95 -34.72 30.11
CA VAL A 244 2.30 -35.36 31.26
C VAL A 244 1.35 -34.40 31.99
N ASP A 245 1.76 -33.13 32.09
CA ASP A 245 1.00 -32.04 32.71
C ASP A 245 1.21 -30.75 31.92
N LEU A 246 0.19 -29.88 31.83
CA LEU A 246 0.32 -28.55 31.20
C LEU A 246 0.51 -27.43 32.23
N THR A 247 0.42 -27.73 33.52
CA THR A 247 0.40 -26.74 34.61
C THR A 247 1.69 -26.72 35.44
N ASP A 248 2.60 -27.67 35.21
CA ASP A 248 3.84 -27.83 35.98
C ASP A 248 5.01 -26.96 35.45
N GLY A 249 4.82 -26.30 34.30
CA GLY A 249 5.83 -25.48 33.64
C GLY A 249 7.06 -26.23 33.11
N LYS A 250 7.08 -27.58 33.16
CA LYS A 250 8.25 -28.40 32.82
C LYS A 250 7.94 -29.49 31.79
N SER A 251 6.78 -30.13 31.90
CA SER A 251 6.41 -31.28 31.07
C SER A 251 6.36 -30.94 29.57
N VAL A 252 5.97 -29.72 29.21
CA VAL A 252 6.04 -29.22 27.81
C VAL A 252 7.50 -29.17 27.34
N SER A 253 8.38 -28.52 28.11
CA SER A 253 9.80 -28.41 27.81
C SER A 253 10.51 -29.78 27.74
N ASP A 254 10.14 -30.73 28.60
CA ASP A 254 10.68 -32.10 28.56
C ASP A 254 10.37 -32.79 27.21
N GLU A 255 9.15 -32.64 26.68
CA GLU A 255 8.78 -33.21 25.38
C GLU A 255 9.35 -32.41 24.18
N VAL A 256 9.50 -31.09 24.32
CA VAL A 256 10.23 -30.23 23.35
C VAL A 256 11.70 -30.66 23.25
N ALA A 257 12.41 -30.75 24.37
CA ALA A 257 13.82 -31.17 24.41
C ALA A 257 14.02 -32.60 23.88
N LYS A 258 13.07 -33.49 24.15
CA LYS A 258 13.09 -34.86 23.63
C LYS A 258 12.91 -34.90 22.11
N VAL A 259 11.96 -34.15 21.55
CA VAL A 259 11.75 -34.16 20.09
C VAL A 259 12.90 -33.48 19.34
N LEU A 260 13.46 -32.38 19.87
CA LEU A 260 14.62 -31.72 19.29
C LEU A 260 15.83 -32.65 19.19
N ARG A 261 16.07 -33.50 20.20
CA ARG A 261 17.13 -34.53 20.17
C ARG A 261 16.90 -35.64 19.13
N CYS A 262 15.67 -35.79 18.63
CA CYS A 262 15.36 -36.72 17.55
C CYS A 262 15.52 -36.10 16.16
N VAL A 263 15.74 -34.79 16.04
CA VAL A 263 15.92 -34.13 14.74
C VAL A 263 17.30 -34.47 14.19
N GLU A 264 17.35 -34.88 12.94
CA GLU A 264 18.62 -35.13 12.25
C GLU A 264 19.36 -33.81 11.97
N PRO A 265 20.70 -33.78 11.98
CA PRO A 265 21.46 -32.59 11.63
C PRO A 265 21.07 -32.03 10.26
N ALA A 266 20.94 -30.71 10.17
CA ALA A 266 20.63 -30.02 8.92
C ALA A 266 21.79 -30.21 7.92
N LYS A 267 21.46 -30.45 6.65
CA LYS A 267 22.43 -30.69 5.59
C LYS A 267 22.33 -29.64 4.51
N LEU A 268 23.45 -29.38 3.84
CA LEU A 268 23.51 -28.43 2.75
C LEU A 268 22.64 -28.86 1.54
N GLU A 269 22.62 -30.15 1.22
CA GLU A 269 21.80 -30.73 0.12
C GLU A 269 20.28 -30.57 0.33
N ASP A 270 19.87 -30.46 1.59
CA ASP A 270 18.47 -30.27 2.03
C ASP A 270 18.20 -28.79 2.37
N THR A 271 19.05 -27.87 1.89
CA THR A 271 18.96 -26.44 2.16
C THR A 271 19.01 -25.61 0.88
N VAL A 272 18.20 -24.56 0.81
CA VAL A 272 18.27 -23.51 -0.22
C VAL A 272 18.54 -22.17 0.44
N LEU A 273 19.60 -21.52 0.00
CA LEU A 273 19.97 -20.18 0.44
C LEU A 273 19.64 -19.14 -0.62
N GLY A 274 19.30 -17.93 -0.19
CA GLY A 274 19.14 -16.82 -1.12
C GLY A 274 19.45 -15.47 -0.52
N GLN A 275 19.82 -14.53 -1.38
CA GLN A 275 20.09 -13.14 -1.04
C GLN A 275 19.29 -12.22 -1.97
N TYR A 276 18.50 -11.29 -1.43
CA TYR A 276 17.73 -10.38 -2.28
C TYR A 276 18.66 -9.42 -3.05
N ARG A 277 18.25 -9.00 -4.25
CA ARG A 277 19.00 -8.04 -5.06
C ARG A 277 19.03 -6.67 -4.37
N GLY A 278 20.23 -6.08 -4.26
CA GLY A 278 20.46 -4.80 -3.59
C GLY A 278 20.85 -4.92 -2.11
N TYR A 279 20.99 -6.14 -1.55
CA TYR A 279 21.44 -6.30 -0.16
C TYR A 279 22.85 -5.74 0.07
N THR A 280 23.80 -6.06 -0.83
CA THR A 280 25.19 -5.58 -0.80
C THR A 280 25.33 -4.06 -1.00
N ASP A 281 24.27 -3.39 -1.44
CA ASP A 281 24.24 -1.92 -1.57
C ASP A 281 23.81 -1.24 -0.25
N THR A 282 23.45 -2.01 0.78
CA THR A 282 22.99 -1.50 2.08
C THR A 282 24.18 -1.00 2.89
N GLU A 283 24.12 0.23 3.40
CA GLU A 283 25.14 0.77 4.30
C GLU A 283 25.31 -0.15 5.52
N GLY A 284 26.56 -0.56 5.80
CA GLY A 284 26.90 -1.50 6.87
C GLY A 284 27.07 -2.97 6.43
N VAL A 285 26.71 -3.32 5.19
CA VAL A 285 26.90 -4.66 4.61
C VAL A 285 28.18 -4.70 3.77
N ASN A 286 28.91 -5.82 3.81
CA ASN A 286 30.08 -6.00 2.95
C ASN A 286 29.66 -6.12 1.47
N ALA A 287 30.34 -5.42 0.57
CA ALA A 287 30.05 -5.42 -0.87
C ALA A 287 30.13 -6.83 -1.50
N ASP A 288 30.98 -7.69 -0.95
CA ASP A 288 31.16 -9.08 -1.38
C ASP A 288 30.38 -10.09 -0.52
N SER A 289 29.47 -9.61 0.34
CA SER A 289 28.69 -10.47 1.24
C SER A 289 27.88 -11.52 0.48
N THR A 290 28.02 -12.77 0.92
CA THR A 290 27.19 -13.91 0.52
C THR A 290 26.13 -14.25 1.57
N THR A 291 25.98 -13.43 2.61
CA THR A 291 25.08 -13.70 3.74
C THR A 291 23.63 -13.90 3.27
N PRO A 292 23.02 -15.05 3.57
CA PRO A 292 21.67 -15.34 3.11
C PRO A 292 20.65 -14.48 3.85
N THR A 293 19.81 -13.78 3.08
CA THR A 293 18.61 -13.06 3.55
C THR A 293 17.35 -13.93 3.45
N PHE A 294 17.48 -15.14 2.89
CA PHE A 294 16.47 -16.17 2.74
C PHE A 294 17.10 -17.55 2.98
N ALA A 295 16.40 -18.42 3.71
CA ALA A 295 16.77 -19.82 3.82
C ALA A 295 15.52 -20.72 3.83
N LEU A 296 15.66 -21.90 3.24
CA LEU A 296 14.73 -23.01 3.39
C LEU A 296 15.52 -24.26 3.78
N CYS A 297 15.20 -24.87 4.91
CA CYS A 297 15.81 -26.11 5.40
C CYS A 297 14.75 -27.20 5.49
N VAL A 298 15.05 -28.39 4.95
CA VAL A 298 14.23 -29.59 5.15
C VAL A 298 14.86 -30.43 6.25
N LEU A 299 14.11 -30.70 7.32
CA LEU A 299 14.53 -31.47 8.47
C LEU A 299 13.69 -32.74 8.61
N TYR A 300 14.28 -33.77 9.20
CA TYR A 300 13.60 -35.03 9.51
C TYR A 300 13.73 -35.35 10.99
N ILE A 301 12.65 -35.89 11.56
CA ILE A 301 12.59 -36.27 12.98
C ILE A 301 12.63 -37.79 13.07
N ASN A 302 13.73 -38.33 13.58
CA ASN A 302 13.97 -39.75 13.74
C ASN A 302 13.26 -40.31 14.99
N ASN A 303 11.93 -40.43 14.89
CA ASN A 303 11.12 -41.14 15.86
C ASN A 303 9.91 -41.81 15.17
N PRO A 304 9.21 -42.76 15.84
CA PRO A 304 8.09 -43.47 15.22
C PRO A 304 6.95 -42.57 14.74
N ARG A 305 6.68 -41.45 15.44
CA ARG A 305 5.58 -40.54 15.11
C ARG A 305 5.83 -39.81 13.80
N TRP A 306 7.06 -39.40 13.52
CA TRP A 306 7.40 -38.50 12.40
C TRP A 306 8.30 -39.12 11.34
N HIS A 307 8.63 -40.41 11.46
CA HIS A 307 9.46 -41.12 10.50
C HIS A 307 9.03 -40.86 9.04
N GLY A 308 9.97 -40.35 8.23
CA GLY A 308 9.77 -40.07 6.81
C GLY A 308 8.92 -38.82 6.49
N VAL A 309 8.49 -38.05 7.49
CA VAL A 309 7.75 -36.79 7.28
C VAL A 309 8.74 -35.62 7.21
N PRO A 310 8.79 -34.86 6.10
CA PRO A 310 9.62 -33.66 6.01
C PRO A 310 9.03 -32.53 6.85
N PHE A 311 9.90 -31.88 7.63
CA PHE A 311 9.65 -30.61 8.31
C PHE A 311 10.40 -29.51 7.56
N ILE A 312 9.67 -28.66 6.87
CA ILE A 312 10.22 -27.61 6.01
C ILE A 312 10.16 -26.28 6.76
N LEU A 313 11.32 -25.75 7.12
CA LEU A 313 11.46 -24.43 7.74
C LEU A 313 11.86 -23.41 6.68
N LYS A 314 11.07 -22.34 6.52
CA LYS A 314 11.29 -21.31 5.50
C LYS A 314 11.32 -19.92 6.14
N ALA A 315 12.41 -19.19 5.98
CA ALA A 315 12.58 -17.84 6.50
C ALA A 315 13.10 -16.88 5.41
N GLY A 316 12.66 -15.62 5.40
CA GLY A 316 13.27 -14.63 4.53
C GLY A 316 12.78 -13.20 4.69
N LYS A 317 13.66 -12.25 4.36
CA LYS A 317 13.42 -10.79 4.31
C LYS A 317 13.26 -10.30 2.87
N GLY A 318 12.67 -9.12 2.68
CA GLY A 318 12.39 -8.56 1.36
C GLY A 318 11.41 -9.39 0.52
N MET A 319 10.49 -10.10 1.17
CA MET A 319 9.52 -10.98 0.52
C MET A 319 8.21 -10.23 0.17
N TYR A 320 7.35 -10.85 -0.65
CA TYR A 320 6.09 -10.26 -1.13
C TYR A 320 5.05 -9.90 -0.05
N GLU A 321 5.13 -10.50 1.14
CA GLU A 321 4.23 -10.22 2.25
C GLU A 321 4.93 -10.46 3.59
N ARG A 322 4.48 -9.74 4.63
CA ARG A 322 4.75 -10.12 6.02
C ARG A 322 3.78 -11.22 6.40
N ARG A 323 4.26 -12.44 6.71
CA ARG A 323 3.40 -13.54 7.15
C ARG A 323 4.17 -14.68 7.81
N THR A 324 3.71 -15.11 8.99
CA THR A 324 4.17 -16.30 9.70
C THR A 324 3.04 -17.32 9.80
N ASP A 325 3.24 -18.55 9.33
CA ASP A 325 2.25 -19.62 9.46
C ASP A 325 2.88 -21.02 9.58
N VAL A 326 2.14 -21.90 10.27
CA VAL A 326 2.37 -23.35 10.32
C VAL A 326 1.33 -24.04 9.44
N ARG A 327 1.76 -25.01 8.63
CA ARG A 327 0.91 -25.81 7.76
C ARG A 327 1.20 -27.28 7.97
N VAL A 328 0.18 -28.04 8.36
CA VAL A 328 0.23 -29.50 8.45
C VAL A 328 -0.56 -30.06 7.28
N GLN A 329 0.14 -30.57 6.27
CA GLN A 329 -0.46 -31.16 5.07
C GLN A 329 -0.68 -32.66 5.28
N PHE A 330 -1.90 -33.14 5.09
CA PHE A 330 -2.27 -34.55 5.27
C PHE A 330 -2.14 -35.35 3.98
N LYS A 331 -1.94 -36.66 4.10
CA LYS A 331 -1.86 -37.59 2.98
C LYS A 331 -3.19 -37.68 2.22
N PRO A 332 -3.16 -38.04 0.92
CA PRO A 332 -4.38 -38.25 0.16
C PRO A 332 -5.16 -39.47 0.71
N PRO A 333 -6.49 -39.51 0.53
CA PRO A 333 -7.30 -40.67 0.90
C PRO A 333 -6.87 -41.92 0.12
N HIS A 334 -6.91 -43.09 0.77
CA HIS A 334 -6.52 -44.37 0.15
C HIS A 334 -7.32 -44.70 -1.12
N ASN A 335 -8.61 -44.39 -1.12
CA ASN A 335 -9.50 -44.67 -2.25
C ASN A 335 -9.59 -43.46 -3.19
N LYS A 336 -9.04 -43.59 -4.40
CA LYS A 336 -9.07 -42.55 -5.46
C LYS A 336 -10.42 -42.51 -6.21
N LEU A 337 -11.52 -42.44 -5.45
CA LEU A 337 -12.88 -42.44 -5.98
C LEU A 337 -13.17 -41.18 -6.82
N PHE A 338 -12.72 -40.01 -6.33
CA PHE A 338 -12.91 -38.75 -7.02
C PHE A 338 -11.79 -38.49 -8.04
N PRO A 339 -12.09 -37.98 -9.24
CA PRO A 339 -11.09 -37.61 -10.24
C PRO A 339 -10.03 -36.64 -9.70
N ALA A 340 -10.40 -35.75 -8.77
CA ALA A 340 -9.47 -34.83 -8.10
C ALA A 340 -8.31 -35.54 -7.37
N HIS A 341 -8.44 -36.81 -6.99
CA HIS A 341 -7.35 -37.59 -6.37
C HIS A 341 -6.55 -38.43 -7.39
N ARG A 342 -6.97 -38.46 -8.66
CA ARG A 342 -6.30 -39.18 -9.75
C ARG A 342 -5.33 -38.23 -10.45
N GLY A 343 -4.17 -37.99 -9.83
CA GLY A 343 -3.11 -37.13 -10.39
C GLY A 343 -2.39 -36.21 -9.41
N GLY A 344 -2.50 -36.45 -8.09
CA GLY A 344 -1.84 -35.60 -7.09
C GLY A 344 -2.58 -34.29 -6.81
N GLY A 345 -3.92 -34.30 -6.89
CA GLY A 345 -4.71 -33.13 -6.54
C GLY A 345 -4.66 -32.76 -5.05
N PRO A 346 -5.45 -31.77 -4.63
CA PRO A 346 -5.22 -31.07 -3.38
C PRO A 346 -5.27 -32.01 -2.17
N LEU A 347 -4.47 -31.67 -1.17
CA LEU A 347 -4.42 -32.38 0.10
C LEU A 347 -5.15 -31.59 1.18
N ASN A 348 -5.59 -32.27 2.24
CA ASN A 348 -6.11 -31.53 3.38
C ASN A 348 -4.96 -30.83 4.08
N GLU A 349 -5.19 -29.62 4.58
CA GLU A 349 -4.17 -28.86 5.31
C GLU A 349 -4.80 -28.21 6.53
N LEU A 350 -4.18 -28.36 7.69
CA LEU A 350 -4.44 -27.46 8.81
C LEU A 350 -3.45 -26.29 8.72
N VAL A 351 -3.97 -25.07 8.73
CA VAL A 351 -3.16 -23.85 8.70
C VAL A 351 -3.38 -23.06 10.00
N ILE A 352 -2.30 -22.83 10.73
CA ILE A 352 -2.26 -21.94 11.90
C ILE A 352 -1.47 -20.71 11.48
N ARG A 353 -2.17 -19.61 11.19
CA ARG A 353 -1.55 -18.33 10.84
C ARG A 353 -1.26 -17.56 12.11
N ILE A 354 0.02 -17.31 12.36
CA ILE A 354 0.49 -16.63 13.56
C ILE A 354 0.39 -15.11 13.40
N GLN A 355 0.73 -14.58 12.21
CA GLN A 355 0.62 -13.16 11.88
C GLN A 355 0.76 -12.93 10.36
N PRO A 356 0.29 -11.78 9.82
CA PRO A 356 -0.72 -10.89 10.38
C PRO A 356 -2.10 -11.54 10.31
N ASN A 357 -3.07 -10.98 11.04
CA ASN A 357 -4.46 -11.47 11.08
C ASN A 357 -4.51 -12.96 11.51
N SER A 358 -4.15 -13.19 12.76
CA SER A 358 -4.17 -14.49 13.43
C SER A 358 -5.41 -15.31 13.10
N ASP A 359 -5.21 -16.54 12.63
CA ASP A 359 -6.28 -17.35 12.04
C ASP A 359 -5.95 -18.85 12.14
N ILE A 360 -6.96 -19.70 12.34
CA ILE A 360 -6.82 -21.17 12.27
C ILE A 360 -7.92 -21.69 11.36
N TYR A 361 -7.53 -22.40 10.31
CA TYR A 361 -8.49 -23.03 9.41
C TYR A 361 -7.98 -24.35 8.84
N MET A 362 -8.92 -25.23 8.50
CA MET A 362 -8.64 -26.48 7.82
C MET A 362 -9.10 -26.41 6.36
N LYS A 363 -8.19 -26.67 5.42
CA LYS A 363 -8.49 -26.90 4.01
C LYS A 363 -9.02 -28.33 3.85
N MET A 364 -10.25 -28.47 3.41
CA MET A 364 -10.96 -29.75 3.26
C MET A 364 -11.63 -29.86 1.89
N MET A 365 -12.01 -31.08 1.47
CA MET A 365 -12.79 -31.26 0.24
C MET A 365 -14.28 -31.06 0.49
N ARG A 366 -14.96 -30.29 -0.36
CA ARG A 366 -16.42 -30.19 -0.44
C ARG A 366 -16.92 -30.55 -1.83
N LYS A 367 -18.16 -31.03 -1.93
CA LYS A 367 -18.86 -31.10 -3.22
C LYS A 367 -19.07 -29.69 -3.77
N VAL A 368 -18.76 -29.49 -5.04
CA VAL A 368 -19.10 -28.27 -5.78
C VAL A 368 -20.62 -28.20 -5.92
N PRO A 369 -21.30 -27.10 -5.54
CA PRO A 369 -22.73 -26.92 -5.78
C PRO A 369 -23.06 -27.11 -7.27
N GLY A 370 -24.13 -27.83 -7.57
CA GLY A 370 -24.52 -28.18 -8.93
C GLY A 370 -24.85 -29.66 -9.11
N LEU A 371 -25.19 -30.03 -10.36
CA LEU A 371 -25.70 -31.36 -10.72
C LEU A 371 -24.62 -32.44 -10.83
N LYS A 372 -23.35 -32.05 -11.03
CA LYS A 372 -22.21 -32.98 -11.16
C LYS A 372 -21.58 -33.29 -9.79
N LEU A 373 -21.07 -34.51 -9.63
CA LEU A 373 -20.31 -34.92 -8.44
C LEU A 373 -18.83 -34.54 -8.58
N ASN A 374 -18.57 -33.23 -8.52
CA ASN A 374 -17.21 -32.69 -8.48
C ASN A 374 -16.88 -32.25 -7.05
N VAL A 375 -15.60 -32.34 -6.68
CA VAL A 375 -15.10 -31.86 -5.38
C VAL A 375 -14.08 -30.74 -5.57
N ALA A 376 -14.05 -29.80 -4.64
CA ALA A 376 -13.09 -28.70 -4.58
C ALA A 376 -12.68 -28.46 -3.12
N VAL A 377 -11.55 -27.79 -2.90
CA VAL A 377 -11.10 -27.40 -1.55
C VAL A 377 -11.98 -26.28 -1.03
N THR A 378 -12.30 -26.34 0.26
CA THR A 378 -12.96 -25.30 1.04
C THR A 378 -12.16 -25.06 2.31
N LYS A 379 -12.40 -23.94 2.98
CA LYS A 379 -11.89 -23.68 4.32
C LYS A 379 -12.98 -23.95 5.35
N LEU A 380 -12.58 -24.54 6.46
CA LEU A 380 -13.33 -24.62 7.70
C LEU A 380 -12.59 -23.75 8.72
N ASP A 381 -13.13 -22.56 9.00
CA ASP A 381 -12.51 -21.58 9.89
C ASP A 381 -12.84 -21.91 11.35
N LEU A 382 -11.82 -21.97 12.21
CA LEU A 382 -11.92 -22.46 13.60
C LEU A 382 -11.92 -21.34 14.65
N LEU A 383 -11.48 -20.12 14.31
CA LEU A 383 -11.49 -18.99 15.24
C LEU A 383 -12.76 -18.12 15.15
N GLY A 384 -13.57 -18.27 14.10
CA GLY A 384 -14.69 -17.37 13.82
C GLY A 384 -14.18 -15.97 13.44
N ASN A 385 -14.80 -15.36 12.43
CA ASN A 385 -14.41 -14.05 11.92
C ASN A 385 -14.40 -12.96 13.01
N ASP A 386 -13.34 -12.15 13.04
CA ASP A 386 -13.38 -10.78 13.61
C ASP A 386 -14.63 -10.07 13.02
N PRO A 387 -15.55 -9.51 13.84
CA PRO A 387 -16.79 -8.89 13.37
C PRO A 387 -16.61 -7.81 12.30
N SER A 388 -15.40 -7.27 12.11
CA SER A 388 -15.05 -6.41 10.97
C SER A 388 -15.34 -7.09 9.61
N THR A 389 -15.05 -8.39 9.48
CA THR A 389 -15.27 -9.18 8.25
C THR A 389 -16.69 -9.76 8.15
N LEU A 390 -17.38 -9.94 9.27
CA LEU A 390 -18.78 -10.39 9.30
C LEU A 390 -19.74 -9.26 8.94
N LEU A 391 -19.45 -8.02 9.35
CA LEU A 391 -20.18 -6.81 8.91
C LEU A 391 -20.06 -6.57 7.41
N ASP A 392 -18.90 -6.85 6.80
CA ASP A 392 -18.72 -6.77 5.35
C ASP A 392 -19.50 -7.86 4.59
N SER A 393 -19.65 -9.05 5.18
CA SER A 393 -20.42 -10.16 4.56
C SER A 393 -21.94 -10.01 4.69
N ILE A 394 -22.42 -9.26 5.69
CA ILE A 394 -23.85 -8.99 5.91
C ILE A 394 -24.30 -7.70 5.19
N ASN A 395 -23.39 -6.75 4.91
CA ASN A 395 -23.74 -5.43 4.38
C ASN A 395 -23.58 -5.25 2.85
N ARG A 396 -23.93 -6.24 2.02
CA ARG A 396 -24.45 -5.97 0.65
C ARG A 396 -25.47 -7.02 0.22
N PRO A 397 -26.64 -6.69 -0.37
CA PRO A 397 -27.16 -5.37 -0.78
C PRO A 397 -28.59 -5.08 -0.28
N ALA A 398 -28.79 -4.06 0.56
CA ALA A 398 -30.11 -3.43 0.76
C ALA A 398 -30.01 -2.05 1.46
N MET A 399 -29.22 -1.10 0.94
CA MET A 399 -29.43 0.32 1.26
C MET A 399 -29.08 1.18 0.04
N GLN A 400 -30.01 1.21 -0.92
CA GLN A 400 -30.27 2.42 -1.68
C GLN A 400 -31.36 3.20 -0.94
N HIS A 401 -31.17 4.51 -0.82
CA HIS A 401 -32.07 5.50 -0.21
C HIS A 401 -32.06 5.57 1.33
N VAL A 402 -31.49 6.64 1.90
CA VAL A 402 -32.21 7.73 2.59
C VAL A 402 -31.18 8.74 3.12
N THR A 403 -31.23 9.95 2.58
CA THR A 403 -30.59 11.17 3.08
C THR A 403 -31.36 11.74 4.28
N SER A 404 -30.66 12.34 5.23
CA SER A 404 -31.10 13.10 6.43
C SER A 404 -31.13 12.34 7.78
N GLN A 405 -30.47 12.96 8.76
CA GLN A 405 -30.12 12.41 10.07
C GLN A 405 -31.26 12.49 11.12
N THR A 406 -32.51 12.70 10.70
CA THR A 406 -33.62 13.02 11.61
C THR A 406 -34.68 11.93 11.76
N ASN A 407 -34.54 10.75 11.12
CA ASN A 407 -35.54 9.67 11.20
C ASN A 407 -35.02 8.30 11.69
N LEU A 408 -33.76 8.19 12.15
CA LEU A 408 -33.19 6.94 12.67
C LEU A 408 -33.95 6.38 13.90
N ASN A 409 -34.60 7.23 14.70
CA ASN A 409 -35.36 6.77 15.87
C ASN A 409 -36.79 6.25 15.57
N LYS A 410 -37.27 6.33 14.32
CA LYS A 410 -38.64 5.89 13.95
C LYS A 410 -38.70 4.66 13.04
N MET A 411 -37.61 4.24 12.42
CA MET A 411 -37.57 3.07 11.53
C MET A 411 -37.00 1.79 12.16
N ALA A 412 -36.41 1.86 13.36
CA ALA A 412 -35.92 0.71 14.10
C ALA A 412 -37.03 -0.25 14.61
N SER A 413 -38.31 0.01 14.31
CA SER A 413 -39.46 -0.77 14.79
C SER A 413 -40.16 -1.64 13.74
N ARG A 414 -39.61 -1.78 12.51
CA ARG A 414 -40.33 -2.47 11.40
C ARG A 414 -39.58 -3.53 10.58
N PHE A 415 -38.32 -3.83 10.88
CA PHE A 415 -37.63 -4.99 10.28
C PHE A 415 -37.01 -5.85 11.38
N GLU A 416 -37.88 -6.52 12.14
CA GLU A 416 -37.49 -7.67 12.96
C GLU A 416 -37.62 -8.94 12.11
N SER A 417 -36.53 -9.67 11.95
CA SER A 417 -36.53 -11.02 11.39
C SER A 417 -37.41 -11.95 12.25
N PRO A 418 -38.24 -12.84 11.66
CA PRO A 418 -39.08 -13.79 12.41
C PRO A 418 -38.31 -14.75 13.33
N ILE A 419 -36.98 -14.83 13.21
CA ILE A 419 -36.12 -15.67 14.05
C ILE A 419 -35.77 -14.95 15.38
N ALA A 420 -35.79 -13.62 15.41
CA ALA A 420 -35.50 -12.85 16.62
C ALA A 420 -36.69 -12.82 17.62
N GLN A 421 -37.93 -13.02 17.15
CA GLN A 421 -39.12 -12.98 18.01
C GLN A 421 -39.39 -14.25 18.80
N SER A 422 -38.80 -15.41 18.46
CA SER A 422 -39.07 -16.65 19.21
C SER A 422 -38.24 -16.83 20.48
N LEU A 423 -37.34 -15.88 20.81
CA LEU A 423 -36.43 -15.98 21.96
C LEU A 423 -36.68 -14.93 23.06
N ALA A 424 -37.64 -14.03 22.88
CA ALA A 424 -37.86 -12.90 23.79
C ALA A 424 -39.34 -12.75 24.24
N ALA A 425 -39.84 -13.68 25.06
CA ALA A 425 -40.86 -13.39 26.07
C ALA A 425 -40.99 -14.56 27.05
N ASP A 426 -41.01 -14.28 28.35
CA ASP A 426 -41.79 -15.07 29.31
C ASP A 426 -43.05 -14.26 29.65
N VAL A 427 -44.12 -14.97 30.04
CA VAL A 427 -45.50 -14.47 30.12
C VAL A 427 -45.71 -13.25 31.05
N ASP A 428 -44.74 -12.91 31.89
CA ASP A 428 -44.87 -11.89 32.95
C ASP A 428 -44.01 -10.61 32.78
N GLY A 429 -43.47 -10.34 31.59
CA GLY A 429 -42.98 -8.99 31.25
C GLY A 429 -41.79 -8.46 32.07
N LYS A 430 -40.96 -9.33 32.66
CA LYS A 430 -39.65 -8.95 33.21
C LYS A 430 -38.53 -9.16 32.18
N PRO A 431 -37.50 -8.29 32.12
CA PRO A 431 -36.38 -8.48 31.21
C PRO A 431 -35.63 -9.77 31.56
N ARG A 432 -35.56 -10.73 30.63
CA ARG A 432 -34.57 -11.81 30.72
C ARG A 432 -33.19 -11.14 30.65
N LYS A 433 -32.35 -11.34 31.68
CA LYS A 433 -30.92 -11.05 31.58
C LYS A 433 -30.43 -11.67 30.27
N ASN A 434 -29.85 -10.87 29.38
CA ASN A 434 -29.30 -11.32 28.10
C ASN A 434 -28.35 -12.52 28.34
N SER A 435 -28.83 -13.74 28.15
CA SER A 435 -28.03 -14.96 28.22
C SER A 435 -27.39 -15.31 26.87
N ALA A 436 -27.74 -14.62 25.79
CA ALA A 436 -27.14 -14.83 24.47
C ALA A 436 -25.79 -14.08 24.27
N LEU A 437 -25.54 -13.00 25.04
CA LEU A 437 -24.21 -12.38 25.10
C LEU A 437 -23.22 -13.19 25.96
N ALA A 438 -23.70 -14.22 26.68
CA ALA A 438 -22.85 -15.14 27.43
C ALA A 438 -22.31 -16.28 26.55
N GLU A 439 -22.78 -16.44 25.31
CA GLU A 439 -22.38 -17.55 24.42
C GLU A 439 -21.16 -17.25 23.54
N TYR A 440 -20.68 -16.00 23.48
CA TYR A 440 -19.46 -15.63 22.72
C TYR A 440 -18.51 -14.70 23.52
N PRO A 441 -17.93 -15.18 24.64
CA PRO A 441 -16.99 -14.40 25.46
C PRO A 441 -15.66 -14.06 24.75
N LEU A 442 -15.37 -14.67 23.60
CA LEU A 442 -14.11 -14.51 22.86
C LEU A 442 -14.06 -13.29 21.94
N LEU A 443 -15.20 -12.67 21.61
CA LEU A 443 -15.27 -11.63 20.56
C LEU A 443 -14.64 -10.27 20.96
N ASN A 444 -14.37 -10.07 22.25
CA ASN A 444 -13.77 -8.85 22.83
C ASN A 444 -12.64 -9.20 23.83
N ALA A 445 -12.07 -10.40 23.76
CA ALA A 445 -11.05 -10.83 24.71
C ALA A 445 -9.74 -10.07 24.46
N TYR A 446 -9.20 -9.46 25.52
CA TYR A 446 -7.89 -8.83 25.50
C TYR A 446 -6.82 -9.86 25.12
N THR A 447 -6.15 -9.67 23.99
CA THR A 447 -5.00 -10.48 23.60
C THR A 447 -3.74 -9.74 24.04
N PRO A 448 -3.00 -10.25 25.04
CA PRO A 448 -1.78 -9.59 25.49
C PRO A 448 -0.72 -9.60 24.39
N ASP A 449 0.14 -8.59 24.40
CA ASP A 449 1.35 -8.63 23.57
C ASP A 449 2.31 -9.73 24.08
N SER A 450 3.14 -10.24 23.17
CA SER A 450 4.12 -11.29 23.46
C SER A 450 5.03 -10.98 24.67
N TYR A 451 5.56 -9.76 24.77
CA TYR A 451 6.44 -9.36 25.87
C TYR A 451 5.69 -9.24 27.19
N GLU A 452 4.47 -8.73 27.15
CA GLU A 452 3.61 -8.62 28.33
C GLU A 452 3.32 -9.98 28.93
N ARG A 453 2.98 -10.96 28.07
CA ARG A 453 2.77 -12.34 28.49
C ARG A 453 4.03 -12.95 29.11
N LEU A 454 5.16 -12.88 28.39
CA LEU A 454 6.39 -13.54 28.83
C LEU A 454 6.95 -12.92 30.12
N ILE A 455 6.91 -11.59 30.28
CA ILE A 455 7.33 -10.95 31.54
C ILE A 455 6.42 -11.40 32.69
N TYR A 456 5.12 -11.53 32.46
CA TYR A 456 4.20 -12.06 33.46
C TYR A 456 4.51 -13.51 33.84
N ASP A 457 4.78 -14.37 32.85
CA ASP A 457 5.12 -15.78 33.06
C ASP A 457 6.42 -15.91 33.89
N VAL A 458 7.41 -15.05 33.65
CA VAL A 458 8.63 -15.00 34.49
C VAL A 458 8.31 -14.62 35.94
N ILE A 459 7.45 -13.63 36.16
CA ILE A 459 7.04 -13.21 37.52
C ILE A 459 6.26 -14.33 38.23
N SER A 460 5.45 -15.06 37.47
CA SER A 460 4.60 -16.16 37.94
C SER A 460 5.32 -17.51 38.05
N ASN A 461 6.56 -17.60 37.56
CA ASN A 461 7.36 -18.83 37.47
C ASN A 461 6.81 -19.88 36.48
N ASP A 462 6.10 -19.44 35.45
CA ASP A 462 5.70 -20.32 34.36
C ASP A 462 6.84 -20.38 33.34
N ARG A 463 7.40 -21.57 33.19
CA ARG A 463 8.54 -21.83 32.29
C ARG A 463 8.13 -22.48 30.97
N SER A 464 6.84 -22.76 30.78
CA SER A 464 6.32 -23.47 29.60
C SER A 464 6.64 -22.79 28.26
N SER A 465 6.89 -21.49 28.28
CA SER A 465 7.12 -20.64 27.10
C SER A 465 8.56 -20.15 26.94
N PHE A 466 9.52 -20.81 27.61
CA PHE A 466 10.94 -20.40 27.61
C PHE A 466 11.87 -21.57 27.28
N SER A 467 12.92 -21.29 26.50
CA SER A 467 13.90 -22.31 26.13
C SER A 467 14.79 -22.69 27.31
N ARG A 468 14.95 -24.00 27.51
CA ARG A 468 15.95 -24.56 28.42
C ARG A 468 17.32 -24.67 27.76
N ASP A 469 18.35 -24.86 28.58
CA ASP A 469 19.71 -25.13 28.13
C ASP A 469 19.83 -26.37 27.23
N ASP A 470 19.19 -27.48 27.61
CA ASP A 470 19.21 -28.72 26.81
C ASP A 470 18.44 -28.60 25.48
N GLU A 471 17.45 -27.71 25.40
CA GLU A 471 16.78 -27.37 24.14
C GLU A 471 17.69 -26.55 23.22
N VAL A 472 18.37 -25.53 23.77
CA VAL A 472 19.34 -24.69 23.04
C VAL A 472 20.48 -25.57 22.50
N ASP A 473 21.04 -26.44 23.34
CA ASP A 473 22.10 -27.37 22.94
C ASP A 473 21.63 -28.31 21.82
N ALA A 474 20.41 -28.81 21.90
CA ALA A 474 19.84 -29.67 20.85
C ALA A 474 19.68 -28.92 19.52
N ILE A 475 19.19 -27.67 19.55
CA ILE A 475 19.06 -26.83 18.34
C ILE A 475 20.42 -26.58 17.69
N TRP A 476 21.46 -26.26 18.47
CA TRP A 476 22.80 -26.06 17.93
C TRP A 476 23.42 -27.32 17.36
N ASN A 477 23.20 -28.49 17.96
CA ASN A 477 23.65 -29.75 17.38
C ASN A 477 23.01 -30.04 16.00
N ILE A 478 21.85 -29.44 15.70
CA ILE A 478 21.19 -29.57 14.39
C ILE A 478 21.84 -28.65 13.36
N PHE A 479 22.17 -27.40 13.70
CA PHE A 479 22.59 -26.38 12.73
C PHE A 479 24.09 -26.07 12.69
N ASP A 480 24.86 -26.36 13.73
CA ASP A 480 26.32 -26.16 13.74
C ASP A 480 27.01 -26.78 12.50
N PRO A 481 26.68 -28.02 12.08
CA PRO A 481 27.29 -28.61 10.89
C PRO A 481 26.96 -27.83 9.61
N LEU A 482 25.68 -27.47 9.41
CA LEU A 482 25.25 -26.70 8.25
C LEU A 482 25.92 -25.32 8.20
N LEU A 483 25.98 -24.62 9.33
CA LEU A 483 26.62 -23.30 9.39
C LEU A 483 28.11 -23.38 9.08
N ARG A 484 28.81 -24.43 9.56
CA ARG A 484 30.20 -24.68 9.17
C ARG A 484 30.35 -25.01 7.68
N ASP A 485 29.41 -25.71 7.07
CA ASP A 485 29.45 -25.96 5.62
C ASP A 485 29.20 -24.67 4.82
N ILE A 486 28.39 -23.74 5.35
CA ILE A 486 28.12 -22.42 4.74
C ILE A 486 29.30 -21.46 4.93
N GLU A 487 29.99 -21.53 6.07
CA GLU A 487 31.04 -20.58 6.50
C GLU A 487 32.47 -21.13 6.33
N GLY A 488 32.64 -22.42 5.99
CA GLY A 488 33.91 -23.16 6.05
C GLY A 488 34.82 -23.11 4.81
N ASP A 489 36.09 -23.48 5.05
CA ASP A 489 37.35 -23.25 4.30
C ASP A 489 37.33 -23.28 2.75
N ASP A 490 38.25 -22.48 2.17
CA ASP A 490 38.61 -22.22 0.75
C ASP A 490 38.65 -23.41 -0.23
N ASP A 491 38.44 -24.65 0.23
CA ASP A 491 38.52 -25.90 -0.54
C ASP A 491 37.14 -26.52 -0.91
N LEU A 492 36.02 -25.96 -0.45
CA LEU A 492 34.67 -26.37 -0.88
C LEU A 492 34.22 -25.51 -2.07
N GLU A 493 33.87 -26.15 -3.20
CA GLU A 493 33.22 -25.48 -4.34
C GLU A 493 32.02 -24.66 -3.83
N GLY A 494 32.06 -23.34 -4.05
CA GLY A 494 31.28 -22.35 -3.31
C GLY A 494 29.78 -22.68 -3.18
N VAL A 495 29.27 -22.55 -1.96
CA VAL A 495 27.85 -22.70 -1.63
C VAL A 495 27.01 -21.74 -2.48
N GLU A 496 26.04 -22.27 -3.23
CA GLU A 496 25.21 -21.45 -4.11
C GLU A 496 24.19 -20.63 -3.30
N VAL A 497 24.34 -19.31 -3.31
CA VAL A 497 23.36 -18.37 -2.72
C VAL A 497 22.54 -17.73 -3.84
N HIS A 498 21.30 -18.17 -4.03
CA HIS A 498 20.48 -17.73 -5.15
C HIS A 498 19.98 -16.29 -4.98
N ARG A 499 20.07 -15.50 -6.06
CA ARG A 499 19.54 -14.12 -6.06
C ARG A 499 18.04 -14.09 -6.29
N TYR A 500 17.31 -13.30 -5.51
CA TYR A 500 15.87 -13.08 -5.72
C TYR A 500 15.48 -11.59 -5.68
N VAL A 501 14.38 -11.24 -6.34
CA VAL A 501 13.91 -9.84 -6.41
C VAL A 501 13.16 -9.49 -5.13
N VAL A 502 13.36 -8.29 -4.60
CA VAL A 502 12.58 -7.76 -3.47
C VAL A 502 11.09 -7.77 -3.82
N GLY A 503 10.25 -8.22 -2.90
CA GLY A 503 8.81 -8.38 -3.12
C GLY A 503 8.43 -9.66 -3.89
N SER A 504 9.39 -10.53 -4.21
CA SER A 504 9.11 -11.87 -4.74
C SER A 504 8.84 -12.89 -3.61
N ARG A 505 8.57 -14.15 -3.99
CA ARG A 505 8.36 -15.23 -3.01
C ARG A 505 9.64 -15.97 -2.57
N GLY A 506 10.80 -15.42 -2.93
CA GLY A 506 12.12 -16.01 -2.72
C GLY A 506 12.62 -16.77 -3.97
N PRO A 507 13.78 -17.45 -3.87
CA PRO A 507 14.37 -18.21 -4.98
C PRO A 507 13.46 -19.33 -5.50
N SER A 508 13.49 -19.57 -6.82
CA SER A 508 12.75 -20.66 -7.46
C SER A 508 13.21 -22.05 -6.97
N ALA A 509 14.50 -22.19 -6.65
CA ALA A 509 15.08 -23.41 -6.09
C ALA A 509 14.37 -23.90 -4.82
N ALA A 510 13.87 -22.97 -3.99
CA ALA A 510 13.13 -23.31 -2.78
C ALA A 510 11.85 -24.09 -3.09
N TYR A 511 11.15 -23.76 -4.19
CA TYR A 511 9.94 -24.49 -4.60
C TYR A 511 10.25 -25.91 -5.06
N ASN A 512 11.37 -26.08 -5.78
CA ASN A 512 11.82 -27.37 -6.25
C ASN A 512 12.17 -28.28 -5.07
N LEU A 513 12.90 -27.76 -4.08
CA LEU A 513 13.26 -28.51 -2.88
C LEU A 513 12.03 -28.89 -2.04
N MET A 514 11.06 -27.98 -1.87
CA MET A 514 9.80 -28.31 -1.20
C MET A 514 9.06 -29.45 -1.91
N ALA A 515 8.97 -29.37 -3.24
CA ALA A 515 8.28 -30.38 -4.04
C ALA A 515 9.00 -31.74 -3.99
N SER A 516 10.34 -31.75 -4.08
CA SER A 516 11.14 -32.99 -3.99
C SER A 516 11.09 -33.62 -2.59
N ALA A 517 11.01 -32.80 -1.53
CA ALA A 517 10.80 -33.29 -0.17
C ALA A 517 9.41 -33.92 0.03
N GLY A 518 8.48 -33.71 -0.90
CA GLY A 518 7.14 -34.31 -0.89
C GLY A 518 6.03 -33.35 -0.48
N PHE A 519 6.32 -32.07 -0.24
CA PHE A 519 5.26 -31.07 -0.07
C PHE A 519 4.55 -30.84 -1.40
N VAL A 520 3.25 -31.13 -1.43
CA VAL A 520 2.41 -30.85 -2.60
C VAL A 520 2.06 -29.37 -2.55
N GLY A 521 3.02 -28.56 -3.00
CA GLY A 521 2.78 -27.15 -3.24
C GLY A 521 1.74 -27.04 -4.34
N TYR A 522 0.59 -26.44 -4.03
CA TYR A 522 -0.33 -26.12 -5.10
C TYR A 522 0.39 -25.19 -6.07
N LYS A 523 0.47 -25.56 -7.37
CA LYS A 523 0.63 -24.59 -8.47
C LYS A 523 -0.54 -23.55 -8.52
N LEU A 524 -1.35 -23.50 -7.46
CA LEU A 524 -2.80 -23.60 -7.51
C LEU A 524 -3.43 -23.37 -6.12
N GLU A 525 -2.90 -22.50 -5.25
CA GLU A 525 -3.64 -21.98 -4.06
C GLU A 525 -4.89 -21.14 -4.46
N SER A 526 -5.42 -21.45 -5.62
CA SER A 526 -5.59 -20.56 -6.73
C SER A 526 -6.48 -21.24 -7.78
N GLU A 527 -6.56 -22.55 -7.88
CA GLU A 527 -7.60 -23.16 -8.73
C GLU A 527 -8.34 -24.25 -7.95
N LEU A 528 -7.79 -24.68 -6.81
CA LEU A 528 -8.35 -25.75 -6.00
C LEU A 528 -9.26 -25.25 -4.87
N LEU A 529 -9.10 -24.00 -4.40
CA LEU A 529 -9.94 -23.39 -3.35
C LEU A 529 -11.18 -22.64 -3.87
N GLY A 530 -11.34 -22.53 -5.19
CA GLY A 530 -12.20 -21.49 -5.78
C GLY A 530 -11.68 -20.06 -5.54
N PHE A 531 -10.66 -19.88 -4.69
CA PHE A 531 -9.73 -18.77 -4.86
C PHE A 531 -8.99 -19.06 -6.15
N LYS A 532 -9.18 -18.20 -7.17
CA LYS A 532 -8.30 -18.06 -8.35
C LYS A 532 -6.84 -17.80 -7.86
N PRO A 533 -5.72 -18.12 -8.58
CA PRO A 533 -4.51 -17.31 -8.32
C PRO A 533 -5.05 -15.93 -8.49
N ARG A 534 -4.89 -15.07 -7.48
CA ARG A 534 -5.58 -13.79 -7.45
C ARG A 534 -5.46 -13.24 -8.87
N SER A 535 -6.58 -13.37 -9.61
CA SER A 535 -6.48 -13.65 -11.06
C SER A 535 -5.83 -12.42 -11.60
N VAL A 536 -4.84 -12.49 -12.50
CA VAL A 536 -4.22 -11.26 -13.00
C VAL A 536 -5.34 -10.32 -13.44
N PHE A 537 -6.39 -10.87 -14.05
CA PHE A 537 -7.64 -10.15 -14.29
C PHE A 537 -8.38 -9.66 -13.01
N SER A 538 -8.60 -10.50 -11.98
CA SER A 538 -9.19 -10.09 -10.69
C SER A 538 -8.35 -9.11 -9.86
N ASP A 539 -7.03 -9.14 -9.99
CA ASP A 539 -6.05 -8.30 -9.29
C ASP A 539 -6.02 -6.94 -9.92
N LEU A 540 -5.93 -6.91 -11.26
CA LEU A 540 -6.15 -5.68 -12.02
C LEU A 540 -7.53 -5.11 -11.68
N THR A 541 -8.58 -5.94 -11.62
CA THR A 541 -9.93 -5.52 -11.16
C THR A 541 -9.92 -4.87 -9.78
N SER A 542 -9.22 -5.47 -8.81
CA SER A 542 -9.10 -4.91 -7.47
C SER A 542 -8.25 -3.64 -7.43
N GLN A 543 -7.17 -3.57 -8.21
CA GLN A 543 -6.22 -2.45 -8.22
C GLN A 543 -6.84 -1.18 -8.81
N PHE A 544 -7.67 -1.31 -9.86
CA PHE A 544 -8.31 -0.18 -10.52
C PHE A 544 -9.65 0.24 -9.90
N SER A 545 -10.17 -0.53 -8.93
CA SER A 545 -11.41 -0.19 -8.23
C SER A 545 -11.18 0.91 -7.19
N LEU A 546 -12.06 1.92 -7.17
CA LEU A 546 -12.10 2.95 -6.13
C LEU A 546 -13.40 2.83 -5.34
N THR A 547 -13.30 2.80 -4.02
CA THR A 547 -14.45 2.86 -3.11
C THR A 547 -14.87 4.32 -2.87
N GLY A 548 -16.14 4.56 -2.56
CA GLY A 548 -16.63 5.90 -2.21
C GLY A 548 -15.84 6.57 -1.07
N SER A 549 -15.37 5.81 -0.08
CA SER A 549 -14.49 6.35 0.98
C SER A 549 -13.15 6.84 0.44
N GLN A 550 -12.52 6.09 -0.47
CA GLN A 550 -11.28 6.51 -1.12
C GLN A 550 -11.52 7.73 -2.02
N MET A 551 -12.64 7.77 -2.75
CA MET A 551 -13.00 8.91 -3.58
C MET A 551 -13.17 10.18 -2.74
N GLU A 552 -13.81 10.08 -1.57
CA GLU A 552 -14.00 11.19 -0.64
C GLU A 552 -12.67 11.71 -0.07
N GLU A 553 -11.75 10.81 0.27
CA GLU A 553 -10.42 11.14 0.77
C GLU A 553 -9.57 11.83 -0.33
N ILE A 554 -9.61 11.31 -1.56
CA ILE A 554 -8.94 11.92 -2.72
C ILE A 554 -9.50 13.33 -2.97
N ALA A 555 -10.82 13.50 -3.01
CA ALA A 555 -11.46 14.80 -3.24
C ALA A 555 -11.11 15.82 -2.13
N THR A 556 -11.05 15.36 -0.88
CA THR A 556 -10.65 16.19 0.27
C THR A 556 -9.19 16.63 0.17
N HIS A 557 -8.28 15.71 -0.15
CA HIS A 557 -6.87 16.05 -0.30
C HIS A 557 -6.61 16.98 -1.49
N PHE A 558 -7.30 16.73 -2.61
CA PHE A 558 -7.25 17.61 -3.77
C PHE A 558 -7.68 19.03 -3.43
N PHE A 559 -8.79 19.18 -2.70
CA PHE A 559 -9.25 20.48 -2.20
C PHE A 559 -8.20 21.17 -1.31
N MET A 560 -7.49 20.42 -0.46
CA MET A 560 -6.40 20.98 0.36
C MET A 560 -5.22 21.49 -0.50
N GLU A 561 -4.81 20.73 -1.52
CA GLU A 561 -3.73 21.12 -2.44
C GLU A 561 -4.10 22.35 -3.26
N MET A 562 -5.36 22.48 -3.69
CA MET A 562 -5.88 23.70 -4.32
C MET A 562 -5.72 24.92 -3.40
N ARG A 563 -6.10 24.81 -2.12
CA ARG A 563 -5.95 25.92 -1.15
C ARG A 563 -4.48 26.32 -0.94
N ARG A 564 -3.57 25.34 -0.87
CA ARG A 564 -2.12 25.60 -0.80
C ARG A 564 -1.62 26.33 -2.04
N GLY A 565 -2.04 25.89 -3.22
CA GLY A 565 -1.68 26.51 -4.51
C GLY A 565 -2.16 27.97 -4.63
N LEU A 566 -3.34 28.30 -4.11
CA LEU A 566 -3.83 29.68 -4.04
C LEU A 566 -3.03 30.54 -3.05
N GLN A 567 -2.53 29.93 -1.98
CA GLN A 567 -1.67 30.57 -0.98
C GLN A 567 -0.25 30.83 -1.47
N GLY A 568 0.16 30.24 -2.60
CA GLY A 568 1.55 30.26 -3.05
C GLY A 568 2.46 29.36 -2.21
N ILE A 569 1.88 28.47 -1.40
CA ILE A 569 2.62 27.42 -0.70
C ILE A 569 2.88 26.28 -1.68
N GLU A 570 4.01 25.60 -1.52
CA GLU A 570 4.33 24.40 -2.28
C GLU A 570 3.15 23.40 -2.27
N SER A 571 2.70 23.06 -3.47
CA SER A 571 1.53 22.24 -3.74
C SER A 571 1.75 21.47 -5.04
N SER A 572 1.18 20.27 -5.11
CA SER A 572 1.11 19.48 -6.35
C SER A 572 0.21 20.12 -7.41
N ILE A 573 -0.68 21.04 -7.02
CA ILE A 573 -1.60 21.79 -7.89
C ILE A 573 -1.20 23.29 -7.88
N ARG A 574 -0.94 23.87 -9.06
CA ARG A 574 -0.32 25.20 -9.17
C ARG A 574 -1.28 26.37 -9.00
N MET A 575 -2.54 26.24 -9.43
CA MET A 575 -3.57 27.28 -9.29
C MET A 575 -3.20 28.63 -9.96
N LEU A 576 -2.73 28.60 -11.20
CA LEU A 576 -2.20 29.75 -11.95
C LEU A 576 -3.29 30.80 -12.26
N PRO A 577 -3.10 32.09 -11.90
CA PRO A 577 -4.03 33.17 -12.25
C PRO A 577 -4.00 33.47 -13.75
N SER A 578 -5.18 33.51 -14.40
CA SER A 578 -5.28 33.79 -15.85
C SER A 578 -5.43 35.27 -16.21
N TYR A 579 -5.70 36.14 -15.23
CA TYR A 579 -6.09 37.55 -15.44
C TYR A 579 -7.37 37.76 -16.27
N VAL A 580 -8.15 36.70 -16.51
CA VAL A 580 -9.50 36.79 -17.09
C VAL A 580 -10.50 37.00 -15.95
N THR A 581 -11.07 38.20 -15.88
CA THR A 581 -11.98 38.64 -14.79
C THR A 581 -13.42 38.84 -15.22
N GLU A 582 -13.71 38.82 -16.52
CA GLU A 582 -15.06 39.01 -17.05
C GLU A 582 -15.55 37.72 -17.72
N ILE A 583 -16.82 37.41 -17.51
CA ILE A 583 -17.54 36.34 -18.22
C ILE A 583 -18.35 36.95 -19.37
N PRO A 584 -18.56 36.22 -20.47
CA PRO A 584 -19.32 36.75 -21.60
C PRO A 584 -20.80 36.92 -21.23
N THR A 585 -21.46 37.85 -21.92
CA THR A 585 -22.85 38.26 -21.72
C THR A 585 -23.85 37.54 -22.63
N SER A 586 -23.37 36.67 -23.52
CA SER A 586 -24.12 36.03 -24.60
C SER A 586 -24.61 37.01 -25.68
N ARG A 587 -24.13 38.25 -25.69
CA ARG A 587 -24.57 39.33 -26.61
C ARG A 587 -23.43 39.88 -27.48
N GLU A 588 -22.25 39.30 -27.37
CA GLU A 588 -21.06 39.64 -28.15
C GLU A 588 -21.35 39.51 -29.65
N LYS A 589 -20.92 40.50 -30.43
CA LYS A 589 -21.07 40.54 -31.89
C LYS A 589 -19.73 40.84 -32.55
N GLY A 590 -19.54 40.34 -33.76
CA GLY A 590 -18.37 40.66 -34.57
C GLY A 590 -17.54 39.43 -34.94
N VAL A 591 -16.40 39.71 -35.57
CA VAL A 591 -15.48 38.70 -36.09
C VAL A 591 -14.19 38.74 -35.27
N TYR A 592 -13.80 37.58 -34.74
CA TYR A 592 -12.59 37.45 -33.92
C TYR A 592 -11.79 36.20 -34.29
N TYR A 593 -10.50 36.23 -34.01
CA TYR A 593 -9.57 35.18 -34.40
C TYR A 593 -9.00 34.47 -33.17
N ALA A 594 -8.84 33.16 -33.29
CA ALA A 594 -8.18 32.33 -32.29
C ALA A 594 -7.02 31.56 -32.92
N LEU A 595 -5.91 31.52 -32.20
CA LEU A 595 -4.74 30.71 -32.47
C LEU A 595 -4.68 29.64 -31.39
N ASP A 596 -4.88 28.38 -31.73
CA ASP A 596 -4.99 27.31 -30.73
C ASP A 596 -3.90 26.27 -30.90
N LEU A 597 -2.88 26.37 -30.05
CA LEU A 597 -1.77 25.41 -29.98
C LEU A 597 -2.06 24.35 -28.93
N GLY A 598 -2.59 23.21 -29.39
CA GLY A 598 -2.78 22.01 -28.59
C GLY A 598 -1.55 21.09 -28.58
N GLY A 599 -1.74 19.87 -28.09
CA GLY A 599 -0.66 18.88 -27.95
C GLY A 599 -0.16 18.24 -29.25
N THR A 600 -0.87 18.41 -30.37
CA THR A 600 -0.53 17.75 -31.66
C THR A 600 -0.87 18.62 -32.86
N ASN A 601 -1.89 19.46 -32.73
CA ASN A 601 -2.35 20.32 -33.82
C ASN A 601 -2.30 21.78 -33.38
N PHE A 602 -2.02 22.63 -34.36
CA PHE A 602 -2.22 24.07 -34.28
C PHE A 602 -3.43 24.42 -35.15
N ARG A 603 -4.41 25.12 -34.59
CA ARG A 603 -5.61 25.57 -35.28
C ARG A 603 -5.61 27.08 -35.40
N VAL A 604 -6.03 27.57 -36.55
CA VAL A 604 -6.23 28.99 -36.80
C VAL A 604 -7.68 29.16 -37.25
N SER A 605 -8.49 29.80 -36.40
CA SER A 605 -9.94 29.81 -36.56
C SER A 605 -10.51 31.23 -36.53
N ARG A 606 -11.45 31.51 -37.43
CA ARG A 606 -12.21 32.77 -37.53
C ARG A 606 -13.63 32.55 -37.03
N PHE A 607 -13.98 33.18 -35.92
CA PHE A 607 -15.30 33.10 -35.30
C PHE A 607 -16.15 34.33 -35.63
N THR A 608 -17.41 34.10 -35.97
CA THR A 608 -18.43 35.15 -36.09
C THR A 608 -19.50 34.95 -35.03
N PHE A 609 -19.70 35.97 -34.19
CA PHE A 609 -20.68 35.96 -33.11
C PHE A 609 -21.91 36.78 -33.51
N ASP A 610 -23.09 36.20 -33.31
CA ASP A 610 -24.37 36.79 -33.73
C ASP A 610 -25.06 37.64 -32.65
N GLY A 611 -24.54 37.60 -31.42
CA GLY A 611 -25.10 38.28 -30.24
C GLY A 611 -26.34 37.61 -29.66
N MET A 612 -26.58 36.33 -29.97
CA MET A 612 -27.67 35.50 -29.46
C MET A 612 -27.17 34.26 -28.73
N GLY A 613 -25.96 34.31 -28.15
CA GLY A 613 -25.35 33.18 -27.44
C GLY A 613 -24.88 32.06 -28.36
N SER A 614 -24.69 32.35 -29.66
CA SER A 614 -24.19 31.38 -30.65
C SER A 614 -22.99 31.93 -31.42
N ALA A 615 -22.05 31.05 -31.76
CA ALA A 615 -20.89 31.37 -32.56
C ALA A 615 -20.79 30.42 -33.74
N SER A 616 -20.38 30.95 -34.89
CA SER A 616 -20.12 30.15 -36.10
C SER A 616 -18.65 30.26 -36.49
N ILE A 617 -18.06 29.13 -36.84
CA ILE A 617 -16.72 29.08 -37.43
C ILE A 617 -16.88 29.37 -38.92
N THR A 618 -16.24 30.45 -39.38
CA THR A 618 -16.35 30.93 -40.77
C THR A 618 -15.15 30.54 -41.63
N ASP A 619 -13.99 30.35 -41.02
CA ASP A 619 -12.80 29.75 -41.62
C ASP A 619 -12.02 29.05 -40.51
N GLU A 620 -11.57 27.82 -40.73
CA GLU A 620 -10.70 27.09 -39.81
C GLU A 620 -9.66 26.30 -40.60
N ARG A 621 -8.41 26.43 -40.16
CA ARG A 621 -7.29 25.67 -40.71
C ARG A 621 -6.59 24.91 -39.60
N LYS A 622 -6.42 23.62 -39.82
CA LYS A 622 -5.79 22.70 -38.88
C LYS A 622 -4.45 22.23 -39.43
N TYR A 623 -3.39 22.47 -38.67
CA TYR A 623 -2.03 22.10 -38.98
C TYR A 623 -1.55 21.06 -37.98
N THR A 624 -0.95 19.97 -38.47
CA THR A 624 -0.20 19.05 -37.59
C THR A 624 1.16 19.65 -37.31
N VAL A 625 1.55 19.75 -36.04
CA VAL A 625 2.86 20.27 -35.65
C VAL A 625 3.89 19.17 -35.89
N PRO A 626 4.93 19.37 -36.73
CA PRO A 626 5.93 18.33 -36.96
C PRO A 626 6.76 18.05 -35.70
N ASP A 627 7.14 16.78 -35.48
CA ASP A 627 7.98 16.37 -34.33
C ASP A 627 9.29 17.17 -34.21
N SER A 628 9.88 17.52 -35.36
CA SER A 628 11.09 18.34 -35.43
C SER A 628 10.87 19.75 -34.88
N LYS A 629 9.65 20.28 -34.93
CA LYS A 629 9.29 21.60 -34.36
C LYS A 629 8.96 21.49 -32.87
N MET A 630 8.36 20.38 -32.44
CA MET A 630 8.09 20.10 -31.02
C MET A 630 9.37 19.90 -30.19
N THR A 631 10.49 19.60 -30.84
CA THR A 631 11.80 19.36 -30.20
C THR A 631 12.92 20.31 -30.67
N GLY A 632 12.59 21.26 -31.56
CA GLY A 632 13.52 22.22 -32.14
C GLY A 632 13.79 23.45 -31.24
N THR A 633 14.08 24.59 -31.87
CA THR A 633 14.28 25.87 -31.17
C THR A 633 13.01 26.72 -31.11
N ALA A 634 13.00 27.71 -30.21
CA ALA A 634 11.91 28.68 -30.09
C ALA A 634 11.61 29.36 -31.44
N GLU A 635 12.64 29.81 -32.16
CA GLU A 635 12.48 30.42 -33.48
C GLU A 635 11.81 29.46 -34.46
N GLU A 636 12.25 28.20 -34.52
CA GLU A 636 11.70 27.22 -35.45
C GLU A 636 10.23 26.89 -35.22
N LEU A 637 9.80 26.81 -33.95
CA LEU A 637 8.41 26.55 -33.59
C LEU A 637 7.55 27.78 -33.86
N PHE A 638 7.92 28.94 -33.32
CA PHE A 638 7.09 30.15 -33.41
C PHE A 638 7.04 30.72 -34.83
N ASP A 639 8.10 30.56 -35.64
CA ASP A 639 8.06 30.90 -37.07
C ASP A 639 7.10 29.98 -37.84
N PHE A 640 7.05 28.69 -37.50
CA PHE A 640 6.07 27.76 -38.08
C PHE A 640 4.63 28.16 -37.71
N LEU A 641 4.39 28.58 -36.46
CA LEU A 641 3.07 29.10 -36.05
C LEU A 641 2.70 30.35 -36.86
N ALA A 642 3.64 31.30 -37.01
CA ALA A 642 3.44 32.51 -37.79
C ALA A 642 3.12 32.21 -39.28
N GLU A 643 3.82 31.25 -39.89
CA GLU A 643 3.52 30.78 -41.26
C GLU A 643 2.12 30.18 -41.38
N CYS A 644 1.70 29.38 -40.39
CA CYS A 644 0.36 28.82 -40.35
C CYS A 644 -0.71 29.91 -40.28
N VAL A 645 -0.47 30.97 -39.51
CA VAL A 645 -1.38 32.14 -39.44
C VAL A 645 -1.42 32.90 -40.77
N ALA A 646 -0.27 33.13 -41.39
CA ALA A 646 -0.16 33.86 -42.67
C ALA A 646 -0.90 33.18 -43.83
N SER A 647 -1.18 31.89 -43.72
CA SER A 647 -1.92 31.16 -44.76
C SER A 647 -3.38 31.60 -44.90
N LEU A 648 -4.03 32.12 -43.84
CA LEU A 648 -5.43 32.53 -43.89
C LEU A 648 -5.64 33.63 -44.94
N ASP A 649 -6.69 33.50 -45.75
CA ASP A 649 -7.03 34.53 -46.74
C ASP A 649 -7.67 35.71 -46.01
N THR A 650 -6.88 36.73 -45.74
CA THR A 650 -7.29 37.92 -44.98
C THR A 650 -7.73 39.07 -45.88
N SER A 651 -7.93 38.84 -47.19
CA SER A 651 -8.10 39.90 -48.18
C SER A 651 -9.47 40.62 -48.21
N ALA A 652 -10.44 40.20 -47.38
CA ALA A 652 -11.84 40.63 -47.54
C ALA A 652 -12.39 41.68 -46.53
N ASP A 653 -11.86 41.86 -45.31
CA ASP A 653 -12.60 42.59 -44.25
C ASP A 653 -11.81 43.62 -43.40
N ASP A 654 -10.55 43.93 -43.76
CA ASP A 654 -9.62 44.75 -42.96
C ASP A 654 -10.10 46.19 -42.62
N ALA A 655 -11.18 46.68 -43.23
CA ALA A 655 -11.65 48.06 -43.05
C ALA A 655 -12.63 48.28 -41.86
N SER A 656 -13.19 47.24 -41.24
CA SER A 656 -14.29 47.39 -40.27
C SER A 656 -13.94 47.16 -38.79
N THR A 657 -12.80 46.52 -38.47
CA THR A 657 -12.45 46.11 -37.09
C THR A 657 -11.25 46.82 -36.46
N GLY A 658 -10.64 47.80 -37.14
CA GLY A 658 -9.54 48.61 -36.58
C GLY A 658 -8.21 47.87 -36.36
N GLY A 659 -8.07 46.65 -36.88
CA GLY A 659 -6.87 45.81 -36.77
C GLY A 659 -7.18 44.32 -36.69
N ARG A 660 -6.13 43.47 -36.73
CA ARG A 660 -6.23 42.01 -36.57
C ARG A 660 -5.77 41.61 -35.18
N PHE A 661 -6.70 41.13 -34.37
CA PHE A 661 -6.47 40.80 -32.98
C PHE A 661 -6.77 39.32 -32.70
N TYR A 662 -5.80 38.65 -32.08
CA TYR A 662 -5.81 37.21 -31.88
C TYR A 662 -5.85 36.86 -30.40
N GLY A 663 -6.77 35.96 -30.04
CA GLY A 663 -6.66 35.20 -28.81
C GLY A 663 -5.71 34.02 -29.04
N PHE A 664 -4.62 33.96 -28.29
CA PHE A 664 -3.66 32.87 -28.36
C PHE A 664 -3.93 31.85 -27.26
N THR A 665 -4.55 30.73 -27.62
CA THR A 665 -4.67 29.57 -26.75
C THR A 665 -3.34 28.84 -26.70
N PHE A 666 -2.73 28.83 -25.52
CA PHE A 666 -1.48 28.16 -25.22
C PHE A 666 -1.71 27.18 -24.06
N SER A 667 -1.84 25.91 -24.39
CA SER A 667 -2.34 24.88 -23.47
C SER A 667 -1.32 24.35 -22.45
N PHE A 668 -0.23 25.08 -22.21
CA PHE A 668 0.89 24.66 -21.37
C PHE A 668 0.98 25.50 -20.09
N PRO A 669 1.56 24.96 -19.00
CA PRO A 669 1.72 25.67 -17.73
C PRO A 669 2.45 27.00 -17.92
N THR A 670 1.71 28.11 -17.75
CA THR A 670 2.20 29.46 -18.01
C THR A 670 1.91 30.35 -16.81
N GLN A 671 2.95 31.00 -16.28
CA GLN A 671 2.81 32.02 -15.27
C GLN A 671 2.43 33.34 -15.96
N GLN A 672 1.13 33.61 -16.04
CA GLN A 672 0.63 34.89 -16.54
C GLN A 672 0.89 36.02 -15.54
N THR A 673 1.17 37.21 -16.08
CA THR A 673 1.30 38.46 -15.32
C THR A 673 0.32 39.53 -15.78
N ALA A 674 -0.26 39.33 -16.97
CA ALA A 674 -1.35 40.11 -17.54
C ALA A 674 -2.19 39.21 -18.47
N ILE A 675 -3.30 39.74 -18.98
CA ILE A 675 -4.16 39.03 -19.93
C ILE A 675 -3.43 38.67 -21.23
N ASP A 676 -2.41 39.43 -21.63
CA ASP A 676 -1.65 39.27 -22.89
C ASP A 676 -0.15 39.02 -22.67
N ARG A 677 0.24 38.56 -21.47
CA ARG A 677 1.64 38.25 -21.11
C ARG A 677 1.73 37.03 -20.21
N GLY A 678 2.71 36.18 -20.47
CA GLY A 678 2.91 35.00 -19.65
C GLY A 678 4.17 34.21 -20.01
N THR A 679 4.85 33.77 -18.97
CA THR A 679 6.11 33.02 -19.06
C THR A 679 5.83 31.52 -19.01
N LEU A 680 6.35 30.76 -19.96
CA LEU A 680 6.23 29.30 -19.93
C LEU A 680 7.04 28.74 -18.74
N ILE A 681 6.40 27.90 -17.92
CA ILE A 681 7.07 27.29 -16.77
C ILE A 681 7.70 25.95 -17.13
N SER A 682 6.99 25.12 -17.91
CA SER A 682 7.46 23.81 -18.30
C SER A 682 6.66 23.27 -19.47
N TRP A 683 7.31 22.52 -20.36
CA TRP A 683 6.61 21.81 -21.43
C TRP A 683 5.85 20.59 -20.92
N THR A 684 4.73 20.29 -21.59
CA THR A 684 3.90 19.09 -21.40
C THR A 684 3.50 18.53 -22.77
N LYS A 685 2.64 17.48 -22.81
CA LYS A 685 2.06 16.97 -24.08
C LYS A 685 3.09 16.60 -25.16
N GLY A 686 4.30 16.22 -24.76
CA GLY A 686 5.38 15.77 -25.65
C GLY A 686 6.27 16.86 -26.25
N PHE A 687 6.03 18.15 -25.98
CA PHE A 687 6.90 19.25 -26.39
C PHE A 687 8.20 19.29 -25.55
N ASN A 688 9.29 19.75 -26.17
CA ASN A 688 10.56 20.02 -25.49
C ASN A 688 11.41 21.04 -26.28
N THR A 689 10.76 22.08 -26.82
CA THR A 689 11.42 23.12 -27.63
C THR A 689 12.37 23.95 -26.76
N THR A 690 13.62 24.08 -27.18
CA THR A 690 14.64 24.86 -26.45
C THR A 690 14.44 26.37 -26.61
N GLY A 691 14.72 27.15 -25.56
CA GLY A 691 14.64 28.62 -25.60
C GLY A 691 13.23 29.21 -25.41
N VAL A 692 12.27 28.42 -24.94
CA VAL A 692 10.89 28.88 -24.67
C VAL A 692 10.57 28.90 -23.17
N VAL A 693 11.06 27.91 -22.41
CA VAL A 693 10.92 27.89 -20.95
C VAL A 693 11.56 29.15 -20.37
N ASP A 694 10.91 29.75 -19.36
CA ASP A 694 11.29 31.02 -18.74
C ASP A 694 11.22 32.27 -19.65
N HIS A 695 10.63 32.15 -20.84
CA HIS A 695 10.40 33.26 -21.76
C HIS A 695 8.91 33.55 -21.97
N ASP A 696 8.58 34.80 -22.31
CA ASP A 696 7.20 35.20 -22.61
C ASP A 696 6.77 34.67 -23.98
N VAL A 697 5.76 33.80 -23.98
CA VAL A 697 5.31 33.10 -25.20
C VAL A 697 4.57 34.01 -26.18
N VAL A 698 4.01 35.13 -25.70
CA VAL A 698 3.36 36.13 -26.54
C VAL A 698 4.43 36.98 -27.23
N GLU A 699 5.49 37.36 -26.51
CA GLU A 699 6.62 38.07 -27.11
C GLU A 699 7.31 37.24 -28.20
N LEU A 700 7.54 35.95 -27.94
CA LEU A 700 8.10 35.01 -28.93
C LEU A 700 7.25 34.94 -30.22
N LEU A 701 5.92 34.88 -30.07
CA LEU A 701 5.01 34.86 -31.22
C LEU A 701 4.95 36.22 -31.94
N ARG A 702 4.94 37.33 -31.21
CA ARG A 702 5.00 38.68 -31.80
C ARG A 702 6.30 38.89 -32.59
N ASP A 703 7.43 38.40 -32.09
CA ASP A 703 8.69 38.49 -32.81
C ASP A 703 8.71 37.59 -34.05
N ALA A 704 8.08 36.42 -34.00
CA ALA A 704 7.86 35.60 -35.20
C ALA A 704 6.97 36.31 -36.24
N PHE A 705 5.90 36.98 -35.82
CA PHE A 705 5.07 37.80 -36.71
C PHE A 705 5.89 38.92 -37.38
N LYS A 706 6.73 39.63 -36.62
CA LYS A 706 7.64 40.65 -37.19
C LYS A 706 8.64 40.04 -38.18
N ARG A 707 9.27 38.90 -37.85
CA ARG A 707 10.23 38.21 -38.74
C ARG A 707 9.57 37.74 -40.03
N ARG A 708 8.31 37.31 -39.98
CA ARG A 708 7.54 36.83 -41.14
C ARG A 708 6.75 37.92 -41.87
N GLY A 709 6.78 39.17 -41.40
CA GLY A 709 6.08 40.30 -42.03
C GLY A 709 4.57 40.23 -41.91
N PHE A 710 4.05 39.64 -40.82
CA PHE A 710 2.62 39.49 -40.57
C PHE A 710 2.07 40.66 -39.73
N GLU A 711 1.01 41.31 -40.21
CA GLU A 711 0.32 42.39 -39.49
C GLU A 711 -0.79 41.81 -38.60
N GLY A 712 -0.59 41.84 -37.27
CA GLY A 712 -1.55 41.40 -36.26
C GLY A 712 -0.97 41.47 -34.83
N ASP A 713 -1.83 41.59 -33.82
CA ASP A 713 -1.42 41.59 -32.40
C ASP A 713 -2.15 40.49 -31.61
N ILE A 714 -1.45 39.97 -30.60
CA ILE A 714 -2.01 39.05 -29.62
C ILE A 714 -2.57 39.87 -28.46
N THR A 715 -3.89 39.80 -28.26
CA THR A 715 -4.60 40.61 -27.25
C THR A 715 -4.93 39.83 -25.98
N ALA A 716 -4.88 38.51 -26.06
CA ALA A 716 -5.10 37.62 -24.93
C ALA A 716 -4.26 36.35 -25.08
N LEU A 717 -3.62 35.95 -23.98
CA LEU A 717 -3.03 34.64 -23.77
C LEU A 717 -3.99 33.82 -22.91
N VAL A 718 -4.36 32.64 -23.40
CA VAL A 718 -5.46 31.85 -22.83
C VAL A 718 -5.02 30.41 -22.66
N ASN A 719 -5.25 29.83 -21.49
CA ASN A 719 -5.12 28.38 -21.33
C ASN A 719 -6.36 27.66 -21.91
N ASP A 720 -6.18 26.46 -22.46
CA ASP A 720 -7.26 25.68 -23.08
C ASP A 720 -8.48 25.47 -22.16
N THR A 721 -8.25 25.24 -20.87
CA THR A 721 -9.32 25.10 -19.87
C THR A 721 -10.05 26.41 -19.57
N VAL A 722 -9.32 27.54 -19.58
CA VAL A 722 -9.89 28.89 -19.39
C VAL A 722 -10.77 29.25 -20.59
N GLY A 723 -10.29 28.97 -21.81
CA GLY A 723 -11.08 29.13 -23.03
C GLY A 723 -12.33 28.25 -23.00
N THR A 724 -12.19 26.98 -22.61
CA THR A 724 -13.32 26.04 -22.49
C THR A 724 -14.37 26.52 -21.50
N LEU A 725 -13.97 27.05 -20.34
CA LEU A 725 -14.88 27.66 -19.37
C LEU A 725 -15.65 28.81 -20.00
N ILE A 726 -14.96 29.74 -20.65
CA ILE A 726 -15.58 30.93 -21.28
C ILE A 726 -16.53 30.54 -22.41
N SER A 727 -16.16 29.58 -23.26
CA SER A 727 -17.03 29.09 -24.33
C SER A 727 -18.30 28.43 -23.78
N ALA A 728 -18.18 27.59 -22.76
CA ALA A 728 -19.33 27.01 -22.08
C ALA A 728 -20.18 28.08 -21.37
N ALA A 729 -19.56 29.08 -20.74
CA ALA A 729 -20.25 30.21 -20.11
C ALA A 729 -21.01 31.09 -21.11
N TYR A 730 -20.55 31.19 -22.36
CA TYR A 730 -21.26 31.90 -23.43
C TYR A 730 -22.60 31.24 -23.78
N THR A 731 -22.64 29.90 -23.69
CA THR A 731 -23.84 29.10 -23.95
C THR A 731 -24.74 28.98 -22.72
N ASP A 732 -24.14 28.73 -21.54
CA ASP A 732 -24.84 28.67 -20.25
C ASP A 732 -24.09 29.51 -19.20
N PRO A 733 -24.61 30.71 -18.84
CA PRO A 733 -23.98 31.61 -17.86
C PRO A 733 -23.77 31.01 -16.47
N ARG A 734 -24.40 29.87 -16.15
CA ARG A 734 -24.19 29.13 -14.89
C ARG A 734 -22.91 28.29 -14.90
N THR A 735 -22.13 28.33 -15.99
CA THR A 735 -20.84 27.65 -16.07
C THR A 735 -19.82 28.28 -15.12
N HIS A 736 -19.25 27.44 -14.25
CA HIS A 736 -18.21 27.86 -13.29
C HIS A 736 -16.91 27.08 -13.42
N ILE A 737 -16.91 25.95 -14.12
CA ILE A 737 -15.75 25.07 -14.29
C ILE A 737 -15.62 24.70 -15.76
N GLY A 738 -14.41 24.85 -16.31
CA GLY A 738 -14.03 24.34 -17.63
C GLY A 738 -13.00 23.23 -17.48
N VAL A 739 -13.22 22.09 -18.13
CA VAL A 739 -12.35 20.90 -18.02
C VAL A 739 -11.92 20.46 -19.41
N ILE A 740 -10.65 20.08 -19.54
CA ILE A 740 -10.14 19.38 -20.72
C ILE A 740 -9.92 17.90 -20.37
N LEU A 741 -10.55 16.99 -21.11
CA LEU A 741 -10.33 15.54 -21.07
C LEU A 741 -10.00 15.04 -22.47
N GLY A 742 -8.73 15.18 -22.87
CA GLY A 742 -8.25 14.85 -24.22
C GLY A 742 -6.93 14.09 -24.16
N THR A 743 -5.93 14.55 -24.93
CA THR A 743 -4.55 14.02 -24.86
C THR A 743 -3.96 14.18 -23.45
N GLY A 744 -4.28 15.27 -22.76
CA GLY A 744 -3.97 15.51 -21.34
C GLY A 744 -5.23 15.79 -20.53
N THR A 745 -5.08 16.16 -19.26
CA THR A 745 -6.20 16.61 -18.40
C THR A 745 -5.84 17.86 -17.61
N ASN A 746 -6.74 18.84 -17.65
CA ASN A 746 -6.60 20.06 -16.86
C ASN A 746 -7.99 20.66 -16.56
N ALA A 747 -8.08 21.59 -15.61
CA ALA A 747 -9.27 22.40 -15.43
C ALA A 747 -8.98 23.85 -15.05
N ALA A 748 -9.98 24.68 -15.29
CA ALA A 748 -10.09 26.01 -14.77
C ALA A 748 -11.43 26.21 -14.06
N TYR A 749 -11.45 27.12 -13.09
CA TYR A 749 -12.68 27.51 -12.40
C TYR A 749 -12.66 28.98 -12.01
N ARG A 750 -13.84 29.53 -11.71
CA ARG A 750 -14.00 30.91 -11.22
C ARG A 750 -13.70 30.98 -9.72
N GLU A 751 -12.72 31.80 -9.35
CA GLU A 751 -12.32 32.02 -7.95
C GLU A 751 -12.50 33.50 -7.58
N LYS A 752 -12.86 33.77 -6.33
CA LYS A 752 -12.88 35.14 -5.81
C LYS A 752 -11.46 35.65 -5.67
N VAL A 753 -11.18 36.87 -6.15
CA VAL A 753 -9.81 37.42 -6.15
C VAL A 753 -9.24 37.50 -4.72
N GLU A 754 -10.08 37.73 -3.72
CA GLU A 754 -9.71 37.74 -2.30
C GLU A 754 -9.11 36.41 -1.79
N ASN A 755 -9.49 35.27 -2.39
CA ASN A 755 -8.99 33.95 -2.02
C ASN A 755 -7.63 33.62 -2.67
N ILE A 756 -7.19 34.39 -3.67
CA ILE A 756 -5.94 34.15 -4.40
C ILE A 756 -4.79 34.84 -3.64
N LEU A 757 -4.40 34.27 -2.51
CA LEU A 757 -3.51 34.94 -1.57
C LEU A 757 -2.08 35.18 -2.09
N LYS A 758 -1.68 34.51 -3.16
CA LYS A 758 -0.41 34.74 -3.87
C LYS A 758 -0.41 35.96 -4.79
N LEU A 759 -1.56 36.58 -5.07
CA LEU A 759 -1.59 37.84 -5.81
C LEU A 759 -1.21 39.02 -4.89
N PRO A 760 -0.58 40.08 -5.46
CA PRO A 760 -0.34 41.32 -4.75
C PRO A 760 -1.60 41.88 -4.08
N LYS A 761 -1.43 42.50 -2.91
CA LYS A 761 -2.55 43.00 -2.11
C LYS A 761 -3.40 44.02 -2.88
N GLU A 762 -2.77 44.84 -3.72
CA GLU A 762 -3.42 45.88 -4.52
C GLU A 762 -4.38 45.31 -5.58
N ILE A 763 -4.17 44.06 -6.01
CA ILE A 763 -5.07 43.35 -6.91
C ILE A 763 -6.21 42.72 -6.11
N ARG A 764 -5.92 42.12 -4.95
CA ARG A 764 -6.93 41.51 -4.07
C ARG A 764 -7.92 42.52 -3.52
N ASP A 765 -7.46 43.70 -3.15
CA ASP A 765 -8.31 44.77 -2.60
C ASP A 765 -9.33 45.31 -3.63
N ARG A 766 -9.15 45.04 -4.94
CA ARG A 766 -10.13 45.40 -5.98
C ARG A 766 -11.37 44.49 -5.99
N GLY A 767 -11.29 43.33 -5.33
CA GLY A 767 -12.38 42.35 -5.30
C GLY A 767 -12.71 41.78 -6.69
N GLY A 768 -13.87 41.11 -6.78
CA GLY A 768 -14.34 40.46 -8.00
C GLY A 768 -13.89 39.00 -8.11
N GLU A 769 -13.98 38.46 -9.32
CA GLU A 769 -13.62 37.09 -9.64
C GLU A 769 -12.55 37.04 -10.72
N MET A 770 -11.76 35.97 -10.71
CA MET A 770 -10.77 35.65 -11.73
C MET A 770 -10.80 34.16 -12.02
N ILE A 771 -10.65 33.79 -13.28
CA ILE A 771 -10.51 32.38 -13.65
C ILE A 771 -9.10 31.91 -13.25
N ILE A 772 -9.05 30.80 -12.50
CA ILE A 772 -7.82 30.11 -12.12
C ILE A 772 -7.66 28.88 -12.99
N ASN A 773 -6.51 28.77 -13.65
CA ASN A 773 -6.04 27.54 -14.25
C ASN A 773 -5.40 26.66 -13.17
N THR A 774 -5.97 25.48 -12.91
CA THR A 774 -5.55 24.64 -11.78
C THR A 774 -4.19 23.97 -12.01
N GLU A 775 -3.88 23.59 -13.25
CA GLU A 775 -2.81 22.63 -13.58
C GLU A 775 -2.95 21.32 -12.79
N TRP A 776 -4.20 20.84 -12.68
CA TRP A 776 -4.51 19.71 -11.80
C TRP A 776 -3.90 18.37 -12.21
N GLY A 777 -3.40 18.26 -13.44
CA GLY A 777 -2.85 17.01 -13.96
C GLY A 777 -1.65 16.55 -13.15
N ASN A 778 -0.99 17.48 -12.45
CA ASN A 778 0.15 17.27 -11.59
C ASN A 778 -0.19 16.85 -10.14
N PHE A 779 -1.48 16.76 -9.79
CA PHE A 779 -1.90 16.29 -8.47
C PHE A 779 -1.26 14.92 -8.11
N GLY A 780 -0.85 14.77 -6.85
CA GLY A 780 -0.21 13.56 -6.29
C GLY A 780 1.29 13.41 -6.53
N SER A 781 1.91 14.29 -7.32
CA SER A 781 3.37 14.27 -7.62
C SER A 781 4.28 14.52 -6.40
N ASN A 782 3.70 14.87 -5.24
CA ASN A 782 4.38 15.02 -3.96
C ASN A 782 4.48 13.68 -3.17
N GLY A 783 4.13 12.56 -3.79
CA GLY A 783 4.19 11.21 -3.19
C GLY A 783 3.03 10.88 -2.26
N LYS A 784 1.94 11.66 -2.27
CA LYS A 784 0.82 11.50 -1.34
C LYS A 784 -0.48 11.12 -2.06
N MET A 785 -1.26 10.25 -1.40
CA MET A 785 -2.70 10.08 -1.53
C MET A 785 -3.28 9.52 -2.84
N LEU A 786 -2.62 9.62 -3.99
CA LEU A 786 -3.10 8.95 -5.20
C LEU A 786 -2.84 7.43 -5.10
N PRO A 787 -3.88 6.57 -5.08
CA PRO A 787 -3.70 5.14 -5.08
C PRO A 787 -3.06 4.71 -6.41
N SER A 788 -1.80 4.31 -6.36
CA SER A 788 -0.99 3.96 -7.53
C SER A 788 -0.92 2.46 -7.71
N THR A 789 -1.36 1.99 -8.87
CA THR A 789 -1.31 0.57 -9.27
C THR A 789 0.07 0.21 -9.82
N ASP A 790 0.34 -1.09 -10.00
CA ASP A 790 1.56 -1.53 -10.69
C ASP A 790 1.59 -1.05 -12.15
N VAL A 791 0.43 -0.83 -12.78
CA VAL A 791 0.34 -0.26 -14.14
C VAL A 791 0.73 1.22 -14.12
N ASP A 792 0.23 2.00 -13.17
CA ASP A 792 0.50 3.43 -13.10
C ASP A 792 1.98 3.72 -12.84
N ARG A 793 2.61 2.94 -11.96
CA ARG A 793 4.06 3.04 -11.69
C ARG A 793 4.89 2.75 -12.93
N GLU A 794 4.55 1.70 -13.68
CA GLU A 794 5.25 1.37 -14.92
C GLU A 794 5.07 2.45 -15.99
N ILE A 795 3.87 3.04 -16.11
CA ILE A 795 3.64 4.19 -17.00
C ILE A 795 4.47 5.39 -16.57
N ASP A 796 4.52 5.69 -15.28
CA ASP A 796 5.30 6.81 -14.74
C ASP A 796 6.81 6.62 -14.95
N ASP A 797 7.33 5.43 -14.63
CA ASP A 797 8.75 5.06 -14.76
C ASP A 797 9.24 5.17 -16.21
N ASN A 798 8.38 4.86 -17.18
CA ASN A 798 8.69 4.90 -18.62
C ASN A 798 8.25 6.22 -19.30
N SER A 799 7.69 7.16 -18.54
CA SER A 799 7.30 8.47 -19.07
C SER A 799 8.48 9.45 -19.12
N ARG A 800 8.40 10.46 -20.00
CA ARG A 800 9.42 11.52 -20.09
C ARG A 800 9.52 12.37 -18.81
N ASN A 801 8.44 12.44 -18.06
CA ASN A 801 8.26 13.29 -16.88
C ASN A 801 7.99 12.43 -15.63
N LYS A 802 8.90 11.49 -15.36
CA LYS A 802 8.84 10.60 -14.19
C LYS A 802 8.60 11.37 -12.89
N GLY A 803 7.66 10.90 -12.08
CA GLY A 803 7.27 11.52 -10.81
C GLY A 803 6.42 12.79 -10.94
N GLN A 804 6.04 13.20 -12.15
CA GLN A 804 5.18 14.38 -12.41
C GLN A 804 3.92 13.99 -13.17
N GLN A 805 2.90 14.85 -13.14
CA GLN A 805 1.65 14.67 -13.92
C GLN A 805 0.95 13.31 -13.64
N LEU A 806 1.00 12.85 -12.38
CA LEU A 806 0.50 11.52 -12.01
C LEU A 806 -1.02 11.37 -12.25
N LEU A 807 -1.83 12.38 -11.91
CA LEU A 807 -3.27 12.35 -12.19
C LEU A 807 -3.55 12.34 -13.69
N GLU A 808 -2.78 13.10 -14.48
CA GLU A 808 -2.93 13.11 -15.94
C GLU A 808 -2.62 11.74 -16.56
N LYS A 809 -1.59 11.07 -16.06
CA LYS A 809 -1.25 9.70 -16.46
C LYS A 809 -2.38 8.73 -16.20
N MET A 810 -3.18 8.94 -15.14
CA MET A 810 -4.30 8.09 -14.77
C MET A 810 -5.59 8.32 -15.58
N ILE A 811 -5.75 9.46 -16.25
CA ILE A 811 -7.05 9.89 -16.83
C ILE A 811 -6.98 10.11 -18.35
N SER A 812 -5.86 10.62 -18.86
CA SER A 812 -5.84 11.21 -20.20
C SER A 812 -5.65 10.19 -21.34
N GLY A 813 -6.16 10.55 -22.52
CA GLY A 813 -6.15 9.68 -23.70
C GLY A 813 -4.76 9.29 -24.19
N MET A 814 -3.71 10.02 -23.80
CA MET A 814 -2.32 9.64 -24.06
C MET A 814 -1.92 8.33 -23.37
N TYR A 815 -2.48 8.04 -22.18
CA TYR A 815 -2.03 6.92 -21.33
C TYR A 815 -3.06 5.81 -21.17
N LEU A 816 -4.37 6.08 -21.36
CA LEU A 816 -5.43 5.06 -21.20
C LEU A 816 -5.20 3.83 -22.10
N GLY A 817 -4.73 4.05 -23.33
CA GLY A 817 -4.40 2.96 -24.25
C GLY A 817 -3.25 2.09 -23.73
N GLU A 818 -2.20 2.72 -23.22
CA GLU A 818 -1.03 2.04 -22.68
C GLU A 818 -1.36 1.26 -21.41
N MET A 819 -2.26 1.76 -20.55
CA MET A 819 -2.74 1.00 -19.40
C MET A 819 -3.40 -0.31 -19.82
N VAL A 820 -4.28 -0.26 -20.83
CA VAL A 820 -4.93 -1.46 -21.36
C VAL A 820 -3.88 -2.41 -21.91
N ARG A 821 -2.91 -1.91 -22.68
CA ARG A 821 -1.82 -2.73 -23.22
C ARG A 821 -1.05 -3.46 -22.12
N LEU A 822 -0.65 -2.76 -21.05
CA LEU A 822 0.09 -3.34 -19.94
C LEU A 822 -0.73 -4.38 -19.18
N CYS A 823 -2.02 -4.13 -18.96
CA CYS A 823 -2.95 -5.13 -18.43
C CYS A 823 -3.00 -6.38 -19.33
N LEU A 824 -3.10 -6.19 -20.65
CA LEU A 824 -3.17 -7.29 -21.63
C LEU A 824 -1.86 -8.09 -21.69
N VAL A 825 -0.70 -7.44 -21.64
CA VAL A 825 0.60 -8.14 -21.57
C VAL A 825 0.65 -9.03 -20.34
N ARG A 826 0.26 -8.53 -19.17
CA ARG A 826 0.26 -9.30 -17.92
C ARG A 826 -0.71 -10.48 -17.98
N MET A 827 -1.90 -10.27 -18.54
CA MET A 827 -2.90 -11.34 -18.70
C MET A 827 -2.49 -12.37 -19.76
N TYR A 828 -1.79 -11.95 -20.81
CA TYR A 828 -1.25 -12.83 -21.83
C TYR A 828 -0.11 -13.68 -21.27
N ASP A 829 0.84 -13.04 -20.55
CA ASP A 829 1.96 -13.71 -19.91
C ASP A 829 1.50 -14.69 -18.81
N SER A 830 0.36 -14.44 -18.16
CA SER A 830 -0.24 -15.35 -17.17
C SER A 830 -1.12 -16.44 -17.78
N GLY A 831 -1.36 -16.42 -19.10
CA GLY A 831 -2.25 -17.35 -19.79
C GLY A 831 -3.74 -17.16 -19.50
N GLU A 832 -4.15 -15.98 -19.00
CA GLU A 832 -5.55 -15.67 -18.67
C GLU A 832 -6.35 -15.07 -19.84
N ILE A 833 -5.68 -14.64 -20.91
CA ILE A 833 -6.29 -14.20 -22.17
C ILE A 833 -5.56 -14.81 -23.36
N TRP A 834 -6.31 -15.23 -24.38
CA TRP A 834 -5.79 -15.82 -25.63
C TRP A 834 -4.93 -17.07 -25.43
N SER A 835 -5.29 -17.93 -24.47
CA SER A 835 -4.52 -19.13 -24.11
C SER A 835 -4.95 -20.43 -24.80
N GLU A 836 -5.99 -20.38 -25.64
CA GLU A 836 -6.45 -21.56 -26.40
C GLU A 836 -5.40 -22.06 -27.41
N PRO A 837 -5.21 -23.38 -27.56
CA PRO A 837 -4.26 -23.95 -28.52
C PRO A 837 -4.52 -23.47 -29.96
N GLY A 838 -3.50 -22.85 -30.57
CA GLY A 838 -3.56 -22.32 -31.95
C GLY A 838 -3.95 -20.84 -32.05
N VAL A 839 -4.23 -20.18 -30.93
CA VAL A 839 -4.37 -18.72 -30.86
C VAL A 839 -2.99 -18.10 -30.63
N GLU A 840 -2.43 -17.45 -31.65
CA GLU A 840 -1.16 -16.74 -31.56
C GLU A 840 -1.37 -15.24 -31.75
N VAL A 841 -0.68 -14.43 -30.94
CA VAL A 841 -0.60 -12.98 -31.15
C VAL A 841 0.54 -12.71 -32.14
N LYS A 842 0.19 -12.41 -33.40
CA LYS A 842 1.18 -12.21 -34.48
C LYS A 842 1.80 -10.81 -34.51
N ALA A 843 1.15 -9.82 -33.90
CA ALA A 843 1.69 -8.48 -33.74
C ALA A 843 2.42 -8.33 -32.40
N ASP A 844 3.41 -7.44 -32.33
CA ASP A 844 4.14 -7.21 -31.08
C ASP A 844 3.30 -6.41 -30.06
N LEU A 845 2.58 -7.14 -29.19
CA LEU A 845 1.82 -6.58 -28.05
C LEU A 845 2.73 -5.88 -27.02
N ARG A 846 4.01 -6.26 -26.96
CA ARG A 846 4.97 -5.67 -26.01
C ARG A 846 5.49 -4.32 -26.49
N LYS A 847 5.27 -3.95 -27.75
CA LYS A 847 5.60 -2.62 -28.27
C LYS A 847 4.81 -1.54 -27.51
N PRO A 848 5.48 -0.57 -26.86
CA PRO A 848 4.82 0.53 -26.16
C PRO A 848 3.86 1.31 -27.07
N ASN A 849 2.73 1.75 -26.52
CA ASN A 849 1.68 2.51 -27.21
C ASN A 849 1.05 1.79 -28.42
N SER A 850 1.17 0.46 -28.52
CA SER A 850 0.55 -0.33 -29.59
C SER A 850 -0.98 -0.43 -29.46
N PHE A 851 -1.52 -0.26 -28.25
CA PHE A 851 -2.97 -0.20 -28.02
C PHE A 851 -3.44 1.25 -28.01
N LEU A 852 -4.16 1.64 -29.07
CA LEU A 852 -4.60 3.03 -29.27
C LEU A 852 -5.83 3.35 -28.41
N SER A 853 -5.90 4.56 -27.88
CA SER A 853 -7.04 5.01 -27.05
C SER A 853 -8.41 4.86 -27.75
N ARG A 854 -8.48 5.05 -29.07
CA ARG A 854 -9.70 4.82 -29.86
C ARG A 854 -10.27 3.40 -29.75
N TYR A 855 -9.41 2.40 -29.52
CA TYR A 855 -9.87 1.01 -29.38
C TYR A 855 -10.71 0.81 -28.13
N LEU A 856 -10.44 1.58 -27.06
CA LEU A 856 -11.27 1.53 -25.86
C LEU A 856 -12.70 2.02 -26.16
N SER A 857 -12.84 3.10 -26.95
CA SER A 857 -14.14 3.63 -27.36
C SER A 857 -14.91 2.61 -28.19
N ASP A 858 -14.25 1.98 -29.17
CA ASP A 858 -14.83 0.95 -30.04
C ASP A 858 -15.29 -0.28 -29.23
N ILE A 859 -14.46 -0.74 -28.29
CA ILE A 859 -14.73 -1.91 -27.44
C ILE A 859 -15.91 -1.66 -26.49
N GLU A 860 -15.99 -0.47 -25.87
CA GLU A 860 -17.12 -0.14 -25.00
C GLU A 860 -18.45 -0.14 -25.77
N TYR A 861 -18.46 0.37 -27.01
CA TYR A 861 -19.66 0.48 -27.83
C TYR A 861 -20.22 -0.87 -28.33
N ASP A 862 -19.42 -1.93 -28.27
CA ASP A 862 -19.80 -3.25 -28.77
C ASP A 862 -20.88 -3.93 -27.90
N MET A 863 -22.13 -3.79 -28.28
CA MET A 863 -23.26 -4.43 -27.59
C MET A 863 -23.69 -5.74 -28.27
N SER A 864 -22.91 -6.26 -29.22
CA SER A 864 -23.27 -7.50 -29.90
C SER A 864 -23.05 -8.72 -29.02
N GLU A 865 -23.89 -9.74 -29.20
CA GLU A 865 -23.79 -11.00 -28.41
C GLU A 865 -22.43 -11.68 -28.54
N GLN A 866 -21.76 -11.52 -29.69
CA GLN A 866 -20.47 -12.16 -29.97
C GLN A 866 -19.26 -11.22 -29.82
N LEU A 867 -19.48 -9.96 -29.48
CA LEU A 867 -18.45 -8.92 -29.39
C LEU A 867 -17.61 -8.79 -30.67
N HIS A 868 -18.29 -8.58 -31.81
CA HIS A 868 -17.66 -8.53 -33.15
C HIS A 868 -16.69 -7.36 -33.37
N ILE A 869 -16.90 -6.21 -32.72
CA ILE A 869 -16.00 -5.05 -32.76
C ILE A 869 -14.78 -5.33 -31.88
N VAL A 870 -14.99 -5.92 -30.69
CA VAL A 870 -13.88 -6.36 -29.83
C VAL A 870 -12.99 -7.35 -30.60
N HIS A 871 -13.60 -8.32 -31.29
CA HIS A 871 -12.88 -9.26 -32.14
C HIS A 871 -12.13 -8.58 -33.30
N ARG A 872 -12.69 -7.52 -33.89
CA ARG A 872 -12.01 -6.74 -34.92
C ARG A 872 -10.77 -6.05 -34.36
N VAL A 873 -10.81 -5.54 -33.14
CA VAL A 873 -9.64 -4.96 -32.46
C VAL A 873 -8.59 -6.05 -32.20
N GLU A 874 -8.97 -7.23 -31.71
CA GLU A 874 -8.06 -8.36 -31.51
C GLU A 874 -7.34 -8.77 -32.80
N LYS A 875 -8.04 -8.77 -33.95
CA LYS A 875 -7.42 -9.05 -35.26
C LYS A 875 -6.32 -8.05 -35.63
N THR A 876 -6.38 -6.80 -35.14
CA THR A 876 -5.29 -5.83 -35.37
C THR A 876 -4.00 -6.23 -34.67
N PHE A 877 -4.09 -7.07 -33.62
CA PHE A 877 -2.96 -7.69 -32.94
C PHE A 877 -2.61 -9.10 -33.49
N GLY A 878 -3.27 -9.51 -34.57
CA GLY A 878 -3.06 -10.80 -35.22
C GLY A 878 -3.75 -11.99 -34.56
N VAL A 879 -4.69 -11.74 -33.64
CA VAL A 879 -5.46 -12.77 -32.92
C VAL A 879 -6.68 -13.17 -33.76
N GLU A 880 -6.63 -14.34 -34.39
CA GLU A 880 -7.69 -14.82 -35.30
C GLU A 880 -8.73 -15.74 -34.62
N GLY A 881 -8.38 -16.35 -33.48
CA GLY A 881 -9.17 -17.44 -32.87
C GLY A 881 -9.57 -17.21 -31.40
N SER A 882 -9.77 -15.96 -30.97
CA SER A 882 -10.15 -15.66 -29.58
C SER A 882 -11.51 -16.25 -29.18
N THR A 883 -11.66 -16.59 -27.90
CA THR A 883 -12.94 -17.05 -27.34
C THR A 883 -13.85 -15.87 -27.00
N LEU A 884 -15.14 -16.14 -26.77
CA LEU A 884 -16.05 -15.11 -26.25
C LEU A 884 -15.61 -14.65 -24.84
N GLU A 885 -15.03 -15.54 -24.05
CA GLU A 885 -14.51 -15.21 -22.72
C GLU A 885 -13.33 -14.21 -22.79
N ASP A 886 -12.40 -14.40 -23.74
CA ASP A 886 -11.30 -13.45 -23.97
C ASP A 886 -11.84 -12.05 -24.32
N ARG A 887 -12.85 -12.00 -25.19
CA ARG A 887 -13.49 -10.75 -25.61
C ARG A 887 -14.21 -10.06 -24.47
N ILE A 888 -14.87 -10.82 -23.60
CA ILE A 888 -15.51 -10.27 -22.38
C ILE A 888 -14.45 -9.68 -21.45
N LYS A 889 -13.36 -10.41 -21.18
CA LYS A 889 -12.26 -9.93 -20.32
C LYS A 889 -11.62 -8.64 -20.87
N LEU A 890 -11.35 -8.57 -22.16
CA LEU A 890 -10.83 -7.37 -22.81
C LEU A 890 -11.80 -6.17 -22.65
N LYS A 891 -13.09 -6.41 -22.84
CA LYS A 891 -14.13 -5.38 -22.63
C LYS A 891 -14.20 -4.92 -21.17
N GLU A 892 -14.11 -5.84 -20.21
CA GLU A 892 -14.12 -5.52 -18.78
C GLU A 892 -12.90 -4.70 -18.34
N ILE A 893 -11.69 -5.05 -18.80
CA ILE A 893 -10.48 -4.25 -18.56
C ILE A 893 -10.64 -2.81 -19.07
N CYS A 894 -11.13 -2.66 -20.30
CA CYS A 894 -11.36 -1.33 -20.88
C CYS A 894 -12.37 -0.52 -20.04
N GLY A 895 -13.50 -1.15 -19.68
CA GLY A 895 -14.55 -0.50 -18.91
C GLY A 895 -14.11 -0.09 -17.50
N MET A 896 -13.27 -0.91 -16.86
CA MET A 896 -12.71 -0.63 -15.54
C MET A 896 -11.73 0.55 -15.55
N ILE A 897 -10.81 0.60 -16.52
CA ILE A 897 -9.86 1.70 -16.67
C ILE A 897 -10.61 3.02 -16.90
N ILE A 898 -11.63 3.00 -17.77
CA ILE A 898 -12.49 4.16 -18.02
C ILE A 898 -13.29 4.56 -16.77
N GLN A 899 -13.82 3.60 -16.01
CA GLN A 899 -14.54 3.87 -14.76
C GLN A 899 -13.64 4.56 -13.75
N ARG A 900 -12.40 4.08 -13.57
CA ARG A 900 -11.44 4.70 -12.66
C ARG A 900 -11.10 6.13 -13.10
N ALA A 901 -10.84 6.35 -14.39
CA ALA A 901 -10.58 7.67 -14.93
C ALA A 901 -11.74 8.64 -14.70
N ALA A 902 -12.98 8.19 -14.89
CA ALA A 902 -14.18 8.97 -14.62
C ALA A 902 -14.35 9.28 -13.12
N ASN A 903 -14.07 8.32 -12.23
CA ASN A 903 -14.15 8.52 -10.77
C ASN A 903 -13.08 9.51 -10.27
N LEU A 904 -11.83 9.40 -10.76
CA LEU A 904 -10.78 10.36 -10.43
C LEU A 904 -11.10 11.78 -10.94
N THR A 905 -11.70 11.87 -12.12
CA THR A 905 -12.22 13.14 -12.66
C THR A 905 -13.35 13.69 -11.77
N ALA A 906 -14.26 12.84 -11.29
CA ALA A 906 -15.31 13.22 -10.37
C ALA A 906 -14.74 13.80 -9.05
N CYS A 907 -13.71 13.16 -8.48
CA CYS A 907 -13.02 13.65 -7.29
C CYS A 907 -12.43 15.06 -7.51
N ALA A 908 -11.79 15.29 -8.65
CA ALA A 908 -11.20 16.58 -9.00
C ALA A 908 -12.27 17.67 -9.17
N ILE A 909 -13.36 17.38 -9.89
CA ILE A 909 -14.50 18.31 -10.05
C ILE A 909 -15.18 18.60 -8.71
N ALA A 910 -15.39 17.57 -7.88
CA ALA A 910 -15.96 17.72 -6.55
C ALA A 910 -15.11 18.66 -5.68
N ALA A 911 -13.79 18.54 -5.75
CA ALA A 911 -12.87 19.45 -5.05
C ALA A 911 -12.99 20.90 -5.55
N CYS A 912 -13.10 21.11 -6.87
CA CYS A 912 -13.37 22.45 -7.43
C CYS A 912 -14.70 23.03 -6.93
N ILE A 913 -15.78 22.23 -6.90
CA ILE A 913 -17.08 22.69 -6.40
C ILE A 913 -17.02 23.03 -4.91
N ARG A 914 -16.33 22.23 -4.10
CA ARG A 914 -16.07 22.52 -2.67
C ARG A 914 -15.29 23.82 -2.49
N GLN A 915 -14.31 24.09 -3.37
CA GLN A 915 -13.54 25.33 -3.37
C GLN A 915 -14.37 26.56 -3.73
N ILE A 916 -15.26 26.46 -4.70
CA ILE A 916 -16.20 27.53 -5.04
C ILE A 916 -17.13 27.83 -3.85
N GLY A 917 -17.42 26.83 -3.01
CA GLY A 917 -18.29 26.99 -1.84
C GLY A 917 -19.77 27.19 -2.21
N SER A 918 -20.15 26.86 -3.44
CA SER A 918 -21.54 26.95 -3.90
C SER A 918 -22.37 25.78 -3.39
N GLN A 919 -23.56 26.08 -2.88
CA GLN A 919 -24.62 25.10 -2.56
C GLN A 919 -25.63 24.95 -3.72
N ASP A 920 -25.38 25.63 -4.85
CA ASP A 920 -26.30 25.69 -5.97
C ASP A 920 -26.20 24.42 -6.83
N SER A 921 -27.27 23.63 -6.85
CA SER A 921 -27.40 22.42 -7.66
C SER A 921 -27.37 22.69 -9.17
N ASP A 922 -27.52 23.95 -9.58
CA ASP A 922 -27.60 24.36 -10.98
C ASP A 922 -26.23 24.69 -11.62
N LEU A 923 -25.12 24.51 -10.90
CA LEU A 923 -23.76 24.76 -11.42
C LEU A 923 -23.46 23.91 -12.66
N VAL A 924 -22.91 24.55 -13.69
CA VAL A 924 -22.53 23.89 -14.95
C VAL A 924 -21.01 23.69 -15.05
N VAL A 925 -20.62 22.49 -15.47
CA VAL A 925 -19.25 22.09 -15.80
C VAL A 925 -19.18 21.86 -17.30
N GLY A 926 -18.43 22.70 -18.01
CA GLY A 926 -18.15 22.54 -19.44
C GLY A 926 -16.92 21.66 -19.65
N ILE A 927 -17.07 20.55 -20.36
CA ILE A 927 -15.96 19.62 -20.65
C ILE A 927 -15.71 19.58 -22.16
N ASP A 928 -14.46 19.77 -22.57
CA ASP A 928 -13.99 19.58 -23.94
C ASP A 928 -12.94 18.46 -23.99
N GLY A 929 -12.74 17.85 -25.15
CA GLY A 929 -11.72 16.85 -25.40
C GLY A 929 -12.25 15.47 -25.80
N SER A 930 -11.39 14.73 -26.52
CA SER A 930 -11.73 13.47 -27.18
C SER A 930 -12.14 12.35 -26.23
N VAL A 931 -11.62 12.33 -24.98
CA VAL A 931 -11.99 11.30 -24.00
C VAL A 931 -13.45 11.49 -23.60
N PHE A 932 -13.90 12.72 -23.42
CA PHE A 932 -15.30 13.00 -23.07
C PHE A 932 -16.25 12.92 -24.28
N GLU A 933 -15.82 13.40 -25.45
CA GLU A 933 -16.66 13.41 -26.67
C GLU A 933 -16.89 12.01 -27.25
N HIS A 934 -15.85 11.16 -27.30
CA HIS A 934 -15.91 9.89 -28.02
C HIS A 934 -16.15 8.66 -27.12
N HIS A 935 -16.12 8.82 -25.80
CA HIS A 935 -16.52 7.75 -24.87
C HIS A 935 -17.91 8.03 -24.29
N PRO A 936 -18.98 7.52 -24.92
CA PRO A 936 -20.35 7.84 -24.50
C PRO A 936 -20.68 7.36 -23.07
N SER A 937 -20.01 6.32 -22.59
CA SER A 937 -20.15 5.83 -21.21
C SER A 937 -19.49 6.78 -20.20
N PHE A 938 -18.46 7.55 -20.60
CA PHE A 938 -17.67 8.38 -19.70
C PHE A 938 -18.54 9.43 -19.02
N ARG A 939 -19.46 10.07 -19.76
CA ARG A 939 -20.41 11.01 -19.19
C ARG A 939 -21.29 10.37 -18.11
N GLN A 940 -21.82 9.18 -18.37
CA GLN A 940 -22.66 8.47 -17.39
C GLN A 940 -21.85 8.05 -16.15
N ARG A 941 -20.64 7.53 -16.35
CA ARG A 941 -19.74 7.10 -15.27
C ARG A 941 -19.28 8.29 -14.42
N LEU A 942 -18.97 9.43 -15.05
CA LEU A 942 -18.61 10.67 -14.37
C LEU A 942 -19.79 11.18 -13.52
N SER A 943 -20.99 11.22 -14.09
CA SER A 943 -22.20 11.60 -13.35
C SER A 943 -22.47 10.65 -12.17
N ALA A 944 -22.25 9.34 -12.34
CA ALA A 944 -22.37 8.38 -11.25
C ALA A 944 -21.34 8.63 -10.13
N GLY A 945 -20.08 8.86 -10.48
CA GLY A 945 -19.02 9.17 -9.52
C GLY A 945 -19.25 10.49 -8.75
N LEU A 946 -19.77 11.51 -9.43
CA LEU A 946 -20.20 12.76 -8.77
C LEU A 946 -21.36 12.51 -7.79
N GLY A 947 -22.30 11.65 -8.17
CA GLY A 947 -23.40 11.22 -7.30
C GLY A 947 -22.92 10.47 -6.05
N GLU A 948 -21.89 9.62 -6.18
CA GLU A 948 -21.26 8.92 -5.04
C GLU A 948 -20.61 9.88 -4.05
N LEU A 949 -20.08 11.01 -4.53
CA LEU A 949 -19.53 12.11 -3.71
C LEU A 949 -20.59 13.10 -3.21
N ALA A 950 -21.88 12.80 -3.40
CA ALA A 950 -23.02 13.65 -3.06
C ALA A 950 -22.95 15.06 -3.70
N VAL A 951 -22.37 15.16 -4.90
CA VAL A 951 -22.25 16.39 -5.67
C VAL A 951 -23.33 16.45 -6.76
N GLN A 952 -24.07 17.56 -6.81
CA GLN A 952 -25.05 17.82 -7.86
C GLN A 952 -24.54 18.94 -8.77
N CYS A 953 -24.33 18.64 -10.05
CA CYS A 953 -23.98 19.62 -11.08
C CYS A 953 -24.36 19.13 -12.49
N ASN A 954 -24.48 20.06 -13.42
CA ASN A 954 -24.76 19.77 -14.83
C ASN A 954 -23.47 19.70 -15.64
N VAL A 955 -23.17 18.55 -16.24
CA VAL A 955 -22.01 18.38 -17.10
C VAL A 955 -22.43 18.48 -18.57
N ILE A 956 -21.83 19.43 -19.31
CA ILE A 956 -22.12 19.68 -20.73
C ILE A 956 -20.85 19.52 -21.59
N LEU A 957 -21.02 19.12 -22.84
CA LEU A 957 -19.93 19.09 -23.83
C LEU A 957 -19.72 20.52 -24.37
N ALA A 958 -18.50 21.04 -24.24
CA ALA A 958 -18.08 22.34 -24.73
C ALA A 958 -17.21 22.17 -25.98
N LYS A 959 -17.83 21.77 -27.10
CA LYS A 959 -17.12 21.44 -28.34
C LYS A 959 -16.33 22.63 -28.87
N ASP A 960 -15.04 22.42 -29.15
CA ASP A 960 -14.10 23.45 -29.62
C ASP A 960 -14.02 24.67 -28.67
N GLY A 961 -14.19 24.42 -27.37
CA GLY A 961 -14.34 25.46 -26.37
C GLY A 961 -13.09 26.33 -26.20
N SER A 962 -11.91 25.72 -26.36
CA SER A 962 -10.62 26.40 -26.29
C SER A 962 -10.48 27.57 -27.29
N GLY A 963 -10.74 27.34 -28.57
CA GLY A 963 -10.64 28.35 -29.62
C GLY A 963 -11.71 29.45 -29.51
N GLN A 964 -12.97 29.05 -29.34
CA GLN A 964 -14.08 30.01 -29.20
C GLN A 964 -13.90 30.90 -27.96
N GLY A 965 -13.47 30.32 -26.84
CA GLY A 965 -13.21 31.06 -25.62
C GLY A 965 -12.09 32.08 -25.76
N ALA A 966 -10.99 31.72 -26.45
CA ALA A 966 -9.91 32.66 -26.69
C ALA A 966 -10.32 33.84 -27.57
N ALA A 967 -11.16 33.61 -28.58
CA ALA A 967 -11.76 34.67 -29.39
C ALA A 967 -12.64 35.62 -28.54
N LEU A 968 -13.45 35.08 -27.62
CA LEU A 968 -14.28 35.87 -26.70
C LEU A 968 -13.45 36.69 -25.69
N ILE A 969 -12.37 36.10 -25.14
CA ILE A 969 -11.47 36.80 -24.20
C ILE A 969 -10.73 37.92 -24.92
N SER A 970 -10.24 37.67 -26.15
CA SER A 970 -9.63 38.69 -27.01
C SER A 970 -10.56 39.88 -27.22
N HIS A 971 -11.83 39.63 -27.54
CA HIS A 971 -12.84 40.67 -27.67
C HIS A 971 -13.05 41.48 -26.38
N GLY A 972 -13.20 40.82 -25.23
CA GLY A 972 -13.35 41.49 -23.95
C GLY A 972 -12.13 42.37 -23.60
N ALA A 973 -10.92 41.87 -23.88
CA ALA A 973 -9.68 42.62 -23.66
C ALA A 973 -9.61 43.90 -24.52
N LEU A 974 -10.07 43.84 -25.77
CA LEU A 974 -10.13 45.00 -26.67
C LEU A 974 -11.10 46.07 -26.16
N ILE A 975 -12.33 45.68 -25.78
CA ILE A 975 -13.30 46.62 -25.22
C ILE A 975 -12.76 47.29 -23.95
N ALA A 976 -12.09 46.52 -23.09
CA ALA A 976 -11.48 47.05 -21.87
C ALA A 976 -10.37 48.08 -22.19
N ARG A 977 -9.52 47.80 -23.19
CA ARG A 977 -8.50 48.74 -23.69
C ARG A 977 -9.11 50.02 -24.23
N GLU A 978 -10.16 49.92 -25.05
CA GLU A 978 -10.87 51.09 -25.61
C GLU A 978 -11.48 51.96 -24.50
N LYS A 979 -12.14 51.35 -23.51
CA LYS A 979 -12.70 52.05 -22.34
C LYS A 979 -11.64 52.79 -21.53
N LEU A 980 -10.44 52.21 -21.39
CA LEU A 980 -9.30 52.84 -20.70
C LEU A 980 -8.67 53.98 -21.50
N THR A 981 -8.66 53.91 -22.83
CA THR A 981 -8.18 55.00 -23.70
C THR A 981 -9.20 56.13 -23.90
N SER A 982 -10.49 55.86 -23.63
CA SER A 982 -11.58 56.84 -23.73
C SER A 982 -11.86 57.63 -22.44
N LYS A 983 -11.21 57.26 -21.33
CA LYS A 983 -11.19 57.96 -20.05
C LYS A 983 -9.86 58.68 -19.87
#